data_AF-A0A6J4SU77-F1
#
_entry.id   AF-A0A6J4SU77-F1
#
_cell.length_a   1.000
_cell.length_b   1.000
_cell.length_c   1.000
_cell.angle_alpha   90.00
_cell.angle_beta   90.00
_cell.angle_gamma   90.00
#
_symmetry.space_group_name_H-M   'P 1'
#
loop_
_entity.id
_entity.type
_entity.pdbx_description
1 polymer ?
#
loop_
_entity_poly.entity_id
_entity_poly.type
_entity_poly.pdbx_seq_one_letter_code
_entity_poly.pdbx_strand_id
1 'polypeptide(L)'
;MSTYLLTWNPNRWQWEDLREMADVVAEVGSVTISWSCGNTKKIEEGDRAFLLRQGVEPRGIIAPGTVVTLPYEAPHWDPDISEPALYVDVRLDALLDPEAQDILWREVLDEPHLSGMHWNAQSSGTTIPEPVADAPEREWDTLIGRSSTSTRATSETRTRNSESHPIRVDFLDEDATGLPGRLGMTILPGVRDPGRWNRDLEDDLHRLKWHYAADALVTLLEREEFETYGVPGLPERTRQTGLEMVHFPIVDVSTPRKAQSDEYAALIDKILALLRAGKTVVVHCRGGLGRTGTVVASVLVALGRDPDDAIDAVRGVRSDRAVETPEQEEYVRNVGKNWRKGLRRTSGGQAGGPTQLERYRGCLLGLAAGDALGTALEFKRPGTFRTLSDMVGGGPFALAPGEWTDDTSMALCLAESLIERRAFDPTDQLQRYVRWYREGHMSATGECFDIGNATREALHHFESTGDPYSGSADPDRAGNGSIMRLAPVPLFYAMTATDTSGDAALRPSEALDRCAESSRTTHGAPAAVDACRYLGALIIGAVSGTTKEELLSERYAPVQKYWEDHPLTPEIDTIASGSFKRKEPPEIRGRGYVVASLEAALWAFYKSHSFEQGALLAVNLGEDAGTTGAVYGQLAGAHYGEKSIPKPWRRKLAHRLLIEHFAEKLYYLAHPQ
;
A
#
# COMPACT_ATOMS: atom_id res chain seq x y z
N MET A 1 -19.13 0.98 -32.91
CA MET A 1 -19.08 0.37 -31.59
C MET A 1 -20.08 -0.76 -31.63
N SER A 2 -19.55 -1.96 -31.74
CA SER A 2 -20.32 -3.19 -31.76
C SER A 2 -20.71 -3.55 -30.33
N THR A 3 -21.66 -4.45 -30.20
CA THR A 3 -22.11 -4.94 -28.89
C THR A 3 -21.99 -6.46 -28.89
N TYR A 4 -21.51 -7.03 -27.79
CA TYR A 4 -21.24 -8.45 -27.67
C TYR A 4 -21.92 -9.05 -26.44
N LEU A 5 -22.18 -10.34 -26.53
CA LEU A 5 -22.72 -11.17 -25.48
C LEU A 5 -21.63 -12.15 -25.03
N LEU A 6 -21.26 -12.03 -23.77
CA LEU A 6 -20.34 -12.93 -23.09
C LEU A 6 -21.15 -13.90 -22.24
N THR A 7 -20.78 -15.17 -22.20
CA THR A 7 -21.62 -16.21 -21.60
C THR A 7 -20.98 -16.82 -20.38
N TRP A 8 -21.79 -17.07 -19.36
CA TRP A 8 -21.43 -17.84 -18.17
C TRP A 8 -22.45 -18.97 -17.95
N ASN A 9 -21.95 -20.18 -17.67
CA ASN A 9 -22.78 -21.32 -17.31
C ASN A 9 -22.23 -21.97 -16.03
N PRO A 10 -22.94 -21.83 -14.87
CA PRO A 10 -22.48 -22.38 -13.59
C PRO A 10 -22.26 -23.90 -13.60
N ASN A 11 -22.94 -24.65 -14.48
CA ASN A 11 -22.73 -26.09 -14.60
C ASN A 11 -21.38 -26.45 -15.27
N ARG A 12 -20.72 -25.50 -15.93
CA ARG A 12 -19.42 -25.71 -16.61
C ARG A 12 -18.26 -25.06 -15.87
N TRP A 13 -18.49 -23.94 -15.20
CA TRP A 13 -17.47 -23.22 -14.45
C TRP A 13 -18.11 -22.46 -13.28
N GLN A 14 -17.60 -22.74 -12.08
CA GLN A 14 -18.03 -22.11 -10.83
C GLN A 14 -17.33 -20.76 -10.67
N TRP A 15 -18.12 -19.72 -10.38
CA TRP A 15 -17.60 -18.38 -10.11
C TRP A 15 -17.58 -18.17 -8.58
N GLU A 16 -16.47 -18.57 -7.96
CA GLU A 16 -16.37 -18.71 -6.48
C GLU A 16 -16.52 -17.38 -5.72
N ASP A 17 -16.06 -16.28 -6.30
CA ASP A 17 -16.03 -14.94 -5.71
C ASP A 17 -17.12 -14.00 -6.26
N LEU A 18 -18.15 -14.51 -6.96
CA LEU A 18 -19.18 -13.69 -7.61
C LEU A 18 -19.88 -12.72 -6.64
N ARG A 19 -20.22 -13.19 -5.42
CA ARG A 19 -20.92 -12.35 -4.43
C ARG A 19 -20.04 -11.23 -3.91
N GLU A 20 -18.80 -11.55 -3.53
CA GLU A 20 -17.82 -10.54 -3.09
C GLU A 20 -17.55 -9.53 -4.21
N MET A 21 -17.45 -9.99 -5.45
CA MET A 21 -17.26 -9.13 -6.61
C MET A 21 -18.47 -8.21 -6.86
N ALA A 22 -19.70 -8.72 -6.68
CA ALA A 22 -20.91 -7.91 -6.81
C ALA A 22 -20.94 -6.80 -5.73
N ASP A 23 -20.56 -7.11 -4.48
CA ASP A 23 -20.46 -6.14 -3.39
C ASP A 23 -19.39 -5.06 -3.70
N VAL A 24 -18.22 -5.48 -4.20
CA VAL A 24 -17.14 -4.55 -4.62
C VAL A 24 -17.61 -3.64 -5.75
N VAL A 25 -18.30 -4.18 -6.76
CA VAL A 25 -18.82 -3.35 -7.87
C VAL A 25 -19.90 -2.38 -7.40
N ALA A 26 -20.72 -2.77 -6.43
CA ALA A 26 -21.72 -1.90 -5.82
C ALA A 26 -21.09 -0.75 -5.02
N GLU A 27 -19.97 -0.99 -4.35
CA GLU A 27 -19.24 0.02 -3.55
C GLU A 27 -18.34 0.93 -4.39
N VAL A 28 -17.56 0.35 -5.30
CA VAL A 28 -16.51 1.03 -6.09
C VAL A 28 -17.04 1.59 -7.41
N GLY A 29 -18.17 1.08 -7.90
CA GLY A 29 -18.89 1.57 -9.08
C GLY A 29 -18.47 0.95 -10.41
N SER A 30 -17.32 0.27 -10.49
CA SER A 30 -16.97 -0.59 -11.63
C SER A 30 -15.80 -1.53 -11.28
N VAL A 31 -15.72 -2.68 -11.95
CA VAL A 31 -14.56 -3.59 -11.86
C VAL A 31 -14.18 -4.09 -13.24
N THR A 32 -12.90 -4.34 -13.49
CA THR A 32 -12.44 -4.97 -14.72
C THR A 32 -12.21 -6.47 -14.49
N ILE A 33 -12.85 -7.30 -15.31
CA ILE A 33 -12.67 -8.76 -15.31
C ILE A 33 -12.16 -9.23 -16.65
N SER A 34 -11.31 -10.26 -16.64
CA SER A 34 -10.92 -10.99 -17.84
C SER A 34 -11.96 -12.06 -18.13
N TRP A 35 -12.56 -12.05 -19.32
CA TRP A 35 -13.60 -13.01 -19.69
C TRP A 35 -13.36 -13.62 -21.06
N SER A 36 -13.59 -14.93 -21.19
CA SER A 36 -13.42 -15.58 -22.48
C SER A 36 -14.42 -15.02 -23.49
N CYS A 37 -13.95 -14.66 -24.68
CA CYS A 37 -14.77 -14.24 -25.82
C CYS A 37 -14.94 -15.37 -26.85
N GLY A 38 -14.72 -16.62 -26.44
CA GLY A 38 -14.77 -17.77 -27.33
C GLY A 38 -13.68 -17.68 -28.39
N ASN A 39 -14.08 -17.62 -29.67
CA ASN A 39 -13.16 -17.59 -30.81
C ASN A 39 -13.16 -16.25 -31.56
N THR A 40 -13.83 -15.23 -31.04
CA THR A 40 -13.97 -13.96 -31.76
C THR A 40 -12.71 -13.10 -31.62
N LYS A 41 -12.12 -12.71 -32.75
CA LYS A 41 -11.01 -11.75 -32.83
C LYS A 41 -11.47 -10.35 -33.26
N LYS A 42 -12.79 -10.16 -33.39
CA LYS A 42 -13.41 -8.94 -33.96
C LYS A 42 -13.81 -7.91 -32.90
N ILE A 43 -13.70 -8.25 -31.62
CA ILE A 43 -13.99 -7.30 -30.55
C ILE A 43 -12.92 -6.22 -30.56
N GLU A 44 -13.35 -4.96 -30.47
CA GLU A 44 -12.49 -3.80 -30.37
C GLU A 44 -12.65 -3.12 -29.00
N GLU A 45 -11.63 -2.37 -28.58
CA GLU A 45 -11.71 -1.56 -27.37
C GLU A 45 -12.83 -0.52 -27.48
N GLY A 46 -13.59 -0.38 -26.40
CA GLY A 46 -14.78 0.45 -26.33
C GLY A 46 -16.05 -0.27 -26.78
N ASP A 47 -15.99 -1.45 -27.42
CA ASP A 47 -17.20 -2.21 -27.72
C ASP A 47 -17.98 -2.54 -26.44
N ARG A 48 -19.30 -2.55 -26.53
CA ARG A 48 -20.16 -2.89 -25.39
C ARG A 48 -20.22 -4.40 -25.22
N ALA A 49 -20.31 -4.86 -23.98
CA ALA A 49 -20.45 -6.26 -23.64
C ALA A 49 -21.53 -6.46 -22.56
N PHE A 50 -22.32 -7.52 -22.71
CA PHE A 50 -23.24 -7.99 -21.68
C PHE A 50 -22.88 -9.40 -21.24
N LEU A 51 -22.85 -9.63 -19.94
CA LEU A 51 -22.60 -10.95 -19.37
C LEU A 51 -23.94 -11.67 -19.14
N LEU A 52 -24.11 -12.79 -19.82
CA LEU A 52 -25.32 -13.59 -19.83
C LEU A 52 -25.13 -14.91 -19.07
N ARG A 53 -25.90 -15.10 -18.00
CA ARG A 53 -26.01 -16.35 -17.26
C ARG A 53 -26.93 -17.33 -17.98
N GLN A 54 -26.47 -18.57 -18.14
CA GLN A 54 -27.22 -19.64 -18.81
C GLN A 54 -27.08 -20.98 -18.07
N GLY A 55 -27.89 -21.97 -18.46
CA GLY A 55 -27.80 -23.36 -17.98
C GLY A 55 -28.50 -23.66 -16.66
N VAL A 56 -28.54 -22.71 -15.72
CA VAL A 56 -29.22 -22.82 -14.42
C VAL A 56 -30.14 -21.61 -14.23
N GLU A 57 -31.31 -21.79 -13.62
CA GLU A 57 -32.20 -20.66 -13.27
C GLU A 57 -31.67 -19.89 -12.03
N PRO A 58 -31.86 -18.57 -11.93
CA PRO A 58 -32.46 -17.68 -12.93
C PRO A 58 -31.53 -17.37 -14.13
N ARG A 59 -32.04 -17.46 -15.36
CA ARG A 59 -31.30 -17.14 -16.59
C ARG A 59 -31.53 -15.69 -17.00
N GLY A 60 -30.48 -15.01 -17.44
CA GLY A 60 -30.58 -13.58 -17.79
C GLY A 60 -29.24 -12.86 -17.83
N ILE A 61 -29.26 -11.58 -18.21
CA ILE A 61 -28.08 -10.72 -18.17
C ILE A 61 -27.83 -10.30 -16.72
N ILE A 62 -26.59 -10.44 -16.26
CA ILE A 62 -26.18 -10.17 -14.87
C ILE A 62 -25.20 -9.02 -14.74
N ALA A 63 -24.62 -8.54 -15.86
CA ALA A 63 -23.72 -7.41 -15.86
C ALA A 63 -23.61 -6.76 -17.24
N PRO A 64 -23.70 -5.42 -17.35
CA PRO A 64 -23.27 -4.66 -18.50
C PRO A 64 -21.83 -4.19 -18.31
N GLY A 65 -21.11 -4.02 -19.42
CA GLY A 65 -19.74 -3.54 -19.37
C GLY A 65 -19.20 -3.06 -20.70
N THR A 66 -18.00 -2.49 -20.65
CA THR A 66 -17.28 -2.00 -21.81
C THR A 66 -15.99 -2.80 -21.96
N VAL A 67 -15.72 -3.30 -23.16
CA VAL A 67 -14.47 -3.98 -23.46
C VAL A 67 -13.33 -2.96 -23.41
N VAL A 68 -12.28 -3.26 -22.67
CA VAL A 68 -11.13 -2.37 -22.46
C VAL A 68 -9.83 -2.92 -23.06
N THR A 69 -9.83 -4.13 -23.63
CA THR A 69 -8.69 -4.68 -24.37
C THR A 69 -9.13 -5.30 -25.70
N LEU A 70 -8.21 -5.36 -26.66
CA LEU A 70 -8.34 -6.28 -27.80
C LEU A 70 -8.32 -7.76 -27.34
N PRO A 71 -8.89 -8.70 -28.13
CA PRO A 71 -8.79 -10.12 -27.84
C PRO A 71 -7.36 -10.61 -27.71
N TYR A 72 -7.04 -11.28 -26.59
CA TYR A 72 -5.74 -11.87 -26.31
C TYR A 72 -5.87 -13.34 -25.91
N GLU A 73 -4.78 -14.11 -26.08
CA GLU A 73 -4.75 -15.53 -25.73
C GLU A 73 -4.31 -15.72 -24.27
N ALA A 74 -5.04 -16.55 -23.53
CA ALA A 74 -4.69 -16.96 -22.16
C ALA A 74 -5.06 -18.45 -21.96
N PRO A 75 -4.57 -19.11 -20.88
CA PRO A 75 -4.94 -20.49 -20.59
C PRO A 75 -6.46 -20.70 -20.61
N HIS A 76 -6.91 -21.84 -21.14
CA HIS A 76 -8.34 -22.14 -21.23
C HIS A 76 -8.99 -22.13 -19.84
N TRP A 77 -10.21 -21.62 -19.73
CA TRP A 77 -11.00 -21.63 -18.48
C TRP A 77 -11.41 -23.05 -18.04
N ASP A 78 -11.32 -24.02 -18.96
CA ASP A 78 -11.55 -25.44 -18.73
C ASP A 78 -10.18 -26.11 -18.57
N PRO A 79 -9.84 -26.61 -17.37
CA PRO A 79 -8.51 -27.17 -17.09
C PRO A 79 -8.20 -28.43 -17.91
N ASP A 80 -9.21 -29.07 -18.50
CA ASP A 80 -9.03 -30.27 -19.34
C ASP A 80 -8.60 -29.93 -20.78
N ILE A 81 -8.57 -28.64 -21.16
CA ILE A 81 -8.21 -28.15 -22.49
C ILE A 81 -6.85 -27.45 -22.44
N SER A 82 -5.89 -27.95 -23.23
CA SER A 82 -4.52 -27.42 -23.24
C SER A 82 -4.29 -26.24 -24.17
N GLU A 83 -5.15 -26.07 -25.18
CA GLU A 83 -5.08 -24.95 -26.12
C GLU A 83 -5.57 -23.66 -25.45
N PRO A 84 -4.91 -22.50 -25.70
CA PRO A 84 -5.36 -21.24 -25.11
C PRO A 84 -6.73 -20.83 -25.65
N ALA A 85 -7.52 -20.14 -24.82
CA ALA A 85 -8.75 -19.48 -25.23
C ALA A 85 -8.50 -17.98 -25.47
N LEU A 86 -9.37 -17.34 -26.24
CA LEU A 86 -9.36 -15.89 -26.38
C LEU A 86 -10.15 -15.25 -25.24
N TYR A 87 -9.57 -14.18 -24.70
CA TYR A 87 -10.10 -13.36 -23.63
C TYR A 87 -10.15 -11.90 -24.05
N VAL A 88 -11.07 -11.18 -23.43
CA VAL A 88 -11.09 -9.72 -23.42
C VAL A 88 -11.27 -9.27 -21.98
N ASP A 89 -10.67 -8.15 -21.62
CA ASP A 89 -10.97 -7.51 -20.36
C ASP A 89 -12.20 -6.63 -20.54
N VAL A 90 -13.16 -6.78 -19.63
CA VAL A 90 -14.40 -6.03 -19.63
C VAL A 90 -14.50 -5.29 -18.32
N ARG A 91 -14.61 -3.97 -18.40
CA ARG A 91 -15.00 -3.15 -17.26
C ARG A 91 -16.51 -3.26 -17.09
N LEU A 92 -16.93 -3.98 -16.07
CA LEU A 92 -18.32 -4.07 -15.66
C LEU A 92 -18.72 -2.79 -14.92
N ASP A 93 -19.81 -2.19 -15.36
CA ASP A 93 -20.35 -0.95 -14.76
C ASP A 93 -21.38 -1.26 -13.66
N ALA A 94 -21.79 -2.54 -13.56
CA ALA A 94 -22.62 -3.13 -12.53
C ALA A 94 -22.49 -4.67 -12.59
N LEU A 95 -22.69 -5.36 -11.47
CA LEU A 95 -22.72 -6.81 -11.39
C LEU A 95 -23.78 -7.21 -10.35
N LEU A 96 -24.69 -8.11 -10.72
CA LEU A 96 -25.76 -8.57 -9.84
C LEU A 96 -25.55 -10.05 -9.49
N ASP A 97 -25.68 -10.38 -8.20
CA ASP A 97 -25.71 -11.77 -7.73
C ASP A 97 -27.08 -12.39 -8.09
N PRO A 98 -27.16 -13.34 -9.04
CA PRO A 98 -28.42 -13.95 -9.47
C PRO A 98 -29.11 -14.78 -8.38
N GLU A 99 -28.43 -15.09 -7.27
CA GLU A 99 -29.04 -15.78 -6.13
C GLU A 99 -29.66 -14.81 -5.12
N ALA A 100 -29.27 -13.53 -5.15
CA ALA A 100 -29.68 -12.53 -4.17
C ALA A 100 -30.45 -11.34 -4.76
N GLN A 101 -30.34 -11.09 -6.07
CA GLN A 101 -30.84 -9.89 -6.74
C GLN A 101 -31.61 -10.25 -8.01
N ASP A 102 -32.59 -9.40 -8.37
CA ASP A 102 -33.29 -9.51 -9.65
C ASP A 102 -32.34 -9.15 -10.79
N ILE A 103 -32.18 -10.08 -11.73
CA ILE A 103 -31.37 -9.90 -12.94
C ILE A 103 -32.25 -9.48 -14.11
N LEU A 104 -31.65 -9.14 -15.25
CA LEU A 104 -32.43 -8.93 -16.47
C LEU A 104 -32.85 -10.30 -17.03
N TRP A 105 -34.01 -10.76 -16.54
CA TRP A 105 -34.59 -12.06 -16.78
C TRP A 105 -34.70 -12.40 -18.26
N ARG A 106 -34.53 -13.67 -18.58
CA ARG A 106 -34.61 -14.16 -19.95
C ARG A 106 -35.96 -13.85 -20.61
N GLU A 107 -37.04 -13.91 -19.85
CA GLU A 107 -38.39 -13.59 -20.31
C GLU A 107 -38.49 -12.16 -20.87
N VAL A 108 -37.78 -11.20 -20.26
CA VAL A 108 -37.71 -9.80 -20.72
C VAL A 108 -36.95 -9.70 -22.04
N LEU A 109 -35.93 -10.54 -22.24
CA LEU A 109 -35.14 -10.57 -23.48
C LEU A 109 -35.91 -11.18 -24.67
N ASP A 110 -37.00 -11.92 -24.42
CA ASP A 110 -37.84 -12.51 -25.46
C ASP A 110 -39.00 -11.58 -25.90
N GLU A 111 -39.11 -10.36 -25.33
CA GLU A 111 -40.10 -9.33 -25.71
C GLU A 111 -39.91 -8.81 -27.16
N PRO A 112 -40.97 -8.31 -27.85
CA PRO A 112 -40.92 -7.95 -29.26
C PRO A 112 -39.88 -6.89 -29.66
N HIS A 113 -39.48 -5.99 -28.76
CA HIS A 113 -38.45 -4.98 -29.03
C HIS A 113 -37.01 -5.51 -28.89
N LEU A 114 -36.85 -6.72 -28.33
CA LEU A 114 -35.59 -7.44 -28.17
C LEU A 114 -35.51 -8.72 -29.02
N SER A 115 -36.58 -9.05 -29.76
CA SER A 115 -36.71 -10.26 -30.58
C SER A 115 -35.85 -10.29 -31.85
N GLY A 116 -34.98 -9.29 -32.06
CA GLY A 116 -34.04 -9.23 -33.18
C GLY A 116 -32.86 -10.21 -33.07
N MET A 117 -32.73 -10.92 -31.94
CA MET A 117 -31.82 -12.05 -31.79
C MET A 117 -32.36 -13.10 -30.82
N HIS A 118 -31.88 -14.34 -30.94
CA HIS A 118 -32.09 -15.36 -29.91
C HIS A 118 -31.03 -15.22 -28.82
N TRP A 119 -31.46 -14.95 -27.59
CA TRP A 119 -30.56 -14.72 -26.46
C TRP A 119 -29.92 -15.98 -25.87
N ASN A 120 -29.87 -17.11 -26.57
CA ASN A 120 -29.40 -18.42 -26.06
C ASN A 120 -28.00 -18.79 -26.60
N ALA A 121 -27.10 -17.80 -26.66
CA ALA A 121 -25.78 -17.94 -27.24
C ALA A 121 -25.02 -19.14 -26.63
N GLN A 122 -24.67 -20.11 -27.47
CA GLN A 122 -23.95 -21.32 -27.05
C GLN A 122 -22.44 -21.08 -26.87
N SER A 123 -21.96 -19.91 -27.29
CA SER A 123 -20.57 -19.49 -27.19
C SER A 123 -20.47 -18.02 -26.80
N SER A 124 -19.49 -17.73 -25.95
CA SER A 124 -19.12 -16.36 -25.59
C SER A 124 -18.59 -15.59 -26.81
N GLY A 125 -18.71 -14.25 -26.79
CA GLY A 125 -18.25 -13.38 -27.88
C GLY A 125 -19.24 -13.27 -29.05
N THR A 126 -20.52 -13.56 -28.83
CA THR A 126 -21.57 -13.46 -29.86
C THR A 126 -21.93 -11.99 -30.09
N THR A 127 -21.90 -11.51 -31.33
CA THR A 127 -22.29 -10.12 -31.65
C THR A 127 -23.80 -9.92 -31.54
N ILE A 128 -24.21 -8.86 -30.85
CA ILE A 128 -25.59 -8.35 -30.78
C ILE A 128 -25.82 -7.44 -32.00
N PRO A 129 -26.83 -7.71 -32.85
CA PRO A 129 -27.12 -6.89 -34.03
C PRO A 129 -27.42 -5.43 -33.67
N GLU A 130 -26.90 -4.48 -34.46
CA GLU A 130 -27.09 -3.03 -34.25
C GLU A 130 -28.54 -2.60 -33.98
N PRO A 131 -29.58 -3.15 -34.66
CA PRO A 131 -30.98 -2.76 -34.39
C PRO A 131 -31.45 -3.08 -32.96
N VAL A 132 -30.81 -4.03 -32.27
CA VAL A 132 -31.15 -4.45 -30.90
C VAL A 132 -30.06 -4.13 -29.87
N ALA A 133 -28.91 -3.57 -30.29
CA ALA A 133 -27.74 -3.36 -29.44
C ALA A 133 -28.01 -2.45 -28.22
N ASP A 134 -28.85 -1.42 -28.38
CA ASP A 134 -29.17 -0.48 -27.31
C ASP A 134 -30.31 -0.96 -26.40
N ALA A 135 -31.04 -2.01 -26.78
CA ALA A 135 -32.24 -2.43 -26.07
C ALA A 135 -31.95 -3.07 -24.69
N PRO A 136 -30.95 -3.94 -24.53
CA PRO A 136 -30.59 -4.48 -23.20
C PRO A 136 -30.13 -3.41 -22.23
N GLU A 137 -29.43 -2.37 -22.71
CA GLU A 137 -28.99 -1.25 -21.86
C GLU A 137 -30.19 -0.50 -21.28
N ARG A 138 -31.24 -0.27 -22.09
CA ARG A 138 -32.46 0.42 -21.61
C ARG A 138 -33.24 -0.42 -20.59
N GLU A 139 -33.36 -1.72 -20.81
CA GLU A 139 -34.01 -2.60 -19.83
C GLU A 139 -33.17 -2.72 -18.56
N TRP A 140 -31.83 -2.75 -18.70
CA TRP A 140 -30.91 -2.73 -17.57
C TRP A 140 -31.08 -1.46 -16.74
N ASP A 141 -31.04 -0.28 -17.37
CA ASP A 141 -31.25 1.01 -16.70
C ASP A 141 -32.61 1.07 -15.99
N THR A 142 -33.64 0.45 -16.58
CA THR A 142 -34.97 0.33 -15.96
C THR A 142 -34.95 -0.57 -14.72
N LEU A 143 -34.28 -1.73 -14.80
CA LEU A 143 -34.09 -2.66 -13.68
C LEU A 143 -33.41 -2.00 -12.47
N ILE A 144 -32.39 -1.17 -12.72
CA ILE A 144 -31.61 -0.51 -11.66
C ILE A 144 -32.05 0.92 -11.34
N GLY A 145 -33.13 1.41 -11.96
CA GLY A 145 -33.73 2.72 -11.66
C GLY A 145 -32.96 3.95 -12.15
N ARG A 146 -32.15 3.85 -13.22
CA ARG A 146 -31.42 4.99 -13.82
C ARG A 146 -32.29 5.73 -14.85
N SER A 147 -32.54 7.03 -14.63
CA SER A 147 -33.31 7.88 -15.58
C SER A 147 -32.42 8.35 -16.75
N SER A 148 -32.75 7.92 -17.98
CA SER A 148 -31.99 8.21 -19.20
C SER A 148 -32.19 9.63 -19.74
N THR A 149 -31.12 10.44 -19.84
CA THR A 149 -31.03 11.52 -20.86
C THR A 149 -29.58 11.75 -21.29
N SER A 150 -29.21 11.27 -22.48
CA SER A 150 -28.28 11.97 -23.38
C SER A 150 -28.27 11.30 -24.75
N THR A 151 -28.97 11.91 -25.71
CA THR A 151 -29.03 11.48 -27.11
C THR A 151 -27.79 11.92 -27.89
N ARG A 152 -27.27 11.02 -28.73
CA ARG A 152 -26.13 11.19 -29.65
C ARG A 152 -26.47 12.15 -30.81
N ALA A 153 -25.56 13.06 -31.15
CA ALA A 153 -25.59 13.85 -32.40
C ALA A 153 -24.35 13.55 -33.28
N THR A 154 -24.55 13.60 -34.58
CA THR A 154 -23.72 13.08 -35.68
C THR A 154 -22.47 13.89 -36.03
N SER A 155 -21.54 13.20 -36.70
CA SER A 155 -20.20 13.57 -37.16
C SER A 155 -20.12 14.77 -38.12
N GLU A 156 -19.38 15.81 -37.69
CA GLU A 156 -18.51 16.65 -38.52
C GLU A 156 -17.17 16.73 -37.79
N THR A 157 -16.04 16.57 -38.49
CA THR A 157 -14.68 16.65 -37.92
C THR A 157 -14.36 18.08 -37.47
N ARG A 158 -14.91 18.48 -36.31
CA ARG A 158 -14.56 19.72 -35.63
C ARG A 158 -13.18 19.58 -35.01
N THR A 159 -12.24 20.43 -35.44
CA THR A 159 -10.94 20.61 -34.78
C THR A 159 -11.17 20.87 -33.30
N ARG A 160 -10.50 20.08 -32.44
CA ARG A 160 -10.67 20.16 -30.99
C ARG A 160 -9.95 21.40 -30.46
N ASN A 161 -10.61 22.17 -29.57
CA ASN A 161 -10.05 23.39 -28.96
C ASN A 161 -10.23 23.37 -27.43
N SER A 162 -9.74 24.40 -26.73
CA SER A 162 -9.79 24.46 -25.25
C SER A 162 -11.20 24.55 -24.68
N GLU A 163 -12.19 25.00 -25.46
CA GLU A 163 -13.60 25.04 -25.06
C GLU A 163 -14.29 23.68 -25.25
N SER A 164 -14.21 23.12 -26.46
CA SER A 164 -14.87 21.86 -26.82
C SER A 164 -14.22 20.65 -26.15
N HIS A 165 -12.90 20.71 -25.92
CA HIS A 165 -12.11 19.65 -25.33
C HIS A 165 -11.10 20.26 -24.34
N PRO A 166 -11.58 20.69 -23.15
CA PRO A 166 -10.73 21.33 -22.16
C PRO A 166 -9.53 20.46 -21.76
N ILE A 167 -8.40 21.10 -21.43
CA ILE A 167 -7.18 20.38 -21.13
C ILE A 167 -7.39 19.47 -19.92
N ARG A 168 -6.93 18.23 -20.04
CA ARG A 168 -7.06 17.19 -19.01
C ARG A 168 -5.68 16.84 -18.47
N VAL A 169 -5.61 16.74 -17.15
CA VAL A 169 -4.44 16.24 -16.44
C VAL A 169 -4.80 14.90 -15.86
N ASP A 170 -4.08 13.87 -16.27
CA ASP A 170 -4.21 12.53 -15.70
C ASP A 170 -3.21 12.43 -14.56
N PHE A 171 -3.73 12.47 -13.34
CA PHE A 171 -2.93 12.36 -12.13
C PHE A 171 -2.69 10.90 -11.80
N LEU A 172 -1.45 10.59 -11.40
CA LEU A 172 -1.20 9.33 -10.72
C LEU A 172 -2.10 9.25 -9.47
N ASP A 173 -2.50 8.03 -9.12
CA ASP A 173 -3.25 7.76 -7.89
C ASP A 173 -2.51 8.38 -6.68
N GLU A 174 -3.25 8.85 -5.69
CA GLU A 174 -2.67 9.56 -4.53
C GLU A 174 -1.63 8.69 -3.80
N ASP A 175 -1.81 7.37 -3.82
CA ASP A 175 -0.89 6.40 -3.21
C ASP A 175 0.31 6.04 -4.11
N ALA A 176 0.27 6.38 -5.41
CA ALA A 176 1.31 5.97 -6.36
C ALA A 176 2.65 6.67 -6.09
N THR A 177 2.64 7.92 -5.63
CA THR A 177 3.85 8.67 -5.26
C THR A 177 4.19 8.56 -3.78
N GLY A 178 3.20 8.26 -2.92
CA GLY A 178 3.37 8.28 -1.47
C GLY A 178 3.80 9.65 -0.93
N LEU A 179 3.51 10.74 -1.65
CA LEU A 179 3.80 12.13 -1.30
C LEU A 179 2.48 12.93 -1.39
N PRO A 180 2.28 14.00 -0.59
CA PRO A 180 1.03 14.74 -0.56
C PRO A 180 0.86 15.69 -1.75
N GLY A 181 1.93 15.97 -2.50
CA GLY A 181 1.83 16.66 -3.78
C GLY A 181 1.39 15.70 -4.90
N ARG A 182 0.63 16.23 -5.86
CA ARG A 182 0.06 15.44 -6.97
C ARG A 182 0.96 15.53 -8.19
N LEU A 183 1.24 14.39 -8.83
CA LEU A 183 2.00 14.32 -10.08
C LEU A 183 1.09 13.96 -11.24
N GLY A 184 0.98 14.85 -12.22
CA GLY A 184 0.05 14.71 -13.33
C GLY A 184 0.70 14.82 -14.71
N MET A 185 0.03 14.25 -15.70
CA MET A 185 0.46 14.24 -17.10
C MET A 185 -0.59 14.90 -17.99
N THR A 186 -0.14 15.72 -18.95
CA THR A 186 -1.04 16.37 -19.92
C THR A 186 -0.41 16.46 -21.30
N ILE A 187 -1.25 16.74 -22.30
CA ILE A 187 -0.81 17.21 -23.62
C ILE A 187 -0.22 18.63 -23.54
N LEU A 188 0.48 19.06 -24.59
CA LEU A 188 1.01 20.41 -24.72
C LEU A 188 -0.09 21.49 -24.58
N PRO A 189 -0.02 22.38 -23.56
CA PRO A 189 -0.92 23.52 -23.44
C PRO A 189 -0.80 24.44 -24.66
N GLY A 190 -1.93 24.86 -25.23
CA GLY A 190 -1.97 25.76 -26.39
C GLY A 190 -1.57 25.13 -27.72
N VAL A 191 -1.39 23.80 -27.80
CA VAL A 191 -0.92 23.14 -29.04
C VAL A 191 -1.81 23.48 -30.24
N ARG A 192 -1.15 23.86 -31.34
CA ARG A 192 -1.75 24.03 -32.66
C ARG A 192 -1.24 22.92 -33.58
N ASP A 193 -2.13 21.99 -33.89
CA ASP A 193 -1.88 20.82 -34.75
C ASP A 193 -2.98 20.79 -35.82
N PRO A 194 -2.73 21.32 -37.03
CA PRO A 194 -3.75 21.48 -38.07
C PRO A 194 -4.55 20.19 -38.32
N GLY A 195 -5.88 20.29 -38.23
CA GLY A 195 -6.80 19.15 -38.39
C GLY A 195 -7.01 18.29 -37.13
N ARG A 196 -6.28 18.55 -36.04
CA ARG A 196 -6.42 17.82 -34.77
C ARG A 196 -6.69 18.72 -33.57
N TRP A 197 -5.85 19.75 -33.36
CA TRP A 197 -5.91 20.64 -32.20
C TRP A 197 -5.75 22.11 -32.60
N ASN A 198 -6.60 22.97 -32.05
CA ASN A 198 -6.44 24.43 -32.08
C ASN A 198 -6.71 24.97 -30.67
N ARG A 199 -5.78 24.72 -29.75
CA ARG A 199 -5.95 25.07 -28.34
C ARG A 199 -5.51 26.51 -28.08
N ASP A 200 -6.15 27.15 -27.12
CA ASP A 200 -5.71 28.44 -26.60
C ASP A 200 -4.78 28.23 -25.41
N LEU A 201 -3.63 28.91 -25.46
CA LEU A 201 -2.59 28.74 -24.45
C LEU A 201 -3.01 29.34 -23.10
N GLU A 202 -3.68 30.49 -23.10
CA GLU A 202 -4.10 31.15 -21.86
C GLU A 202 -5.21 30.34 -21.19
N ASP A 203 -6.20 29.86 -21.96
CA ASP A 203 -7.26 29.02 -21.41
C ASP A 203 -6.72 27.72 -20.79
N ASP A 204 -5.76 27.08 -21.46
CA ASP A 204 -5.13 25.87 -20.94
C ASP A 204 -4.32 26.15 -19.67
N LEU A 205 -3.50 27.21 -19.63
CA LEU A 205 -2.73 27.59 -18.45
C LEU A 205 -3.63 28.00 -17.28
N HIS A 206 -4.71 28.75 -17.54
CA HIS A 206 -5.70 29.09 -16.53
C HIS A 206 -6.38 27.84 -15.97
N ARG A 207 -6.74 26.88 -16.81
CA ARG A 207 -7.33 25.61 -16.34
C ARG A 207 -6.32 24.81 -15.51
N LEU A 208 -5.07 24.72 -15.93
CA LEU A 208 -4.01 24.07 -15.13
C LEU A 208 -3.88 24.74 -13.76
N LYS A 209 -3.78 26.07 -13.71
CA LYS A 209 -3.59 26.81 -12.46
C LYS A 209 -4.79 26.75 -11.53
N TRP A 210 -6.00 27.00 -12.03
CA TRP A 210 -7.17 27.25 -11.19
C TRP A 210 -8.12 26.06 -11.06
N HIS A 211 -8.22 25.21 -12.09
CA HIS A 211 -9.07 24.02 -12.01
C HIS A 211 -8.32 22.82 -11.41
N TYR A 212 -7.07 22.62 -11.79
CA TYR A 212 -6.24 21.53 -11.25
C TYR A 212 -5.33 21.95 -10.10
N ALA A 213 -5.38 23.22 -9.69
CA ALA A 213 -4.52 23.78 -8.64
C ALA A 213 -3.02 23.53 -8.90
N ALA A 214 -2.58 23.54 -10.17
CA ALA A 214 -1.19 23.30 -10.51
C ALA A 214 -0.29 24.39 -9.90
N ASP A 215 0.83 23.97 -9.34
CA ASP A 215 1.88 24.86 -8.82
C ASP A 215 3.04 24.95 -9.81
N ALA A 216 3.38 23.85 -10.48
CA ALA A 216 4.50 23.79 -11.41
C ALA A 216 4.13 23.08 -12.72
N LEU A 217 4.66 23.59 -13.83
CA LEU A 217 4.54 23.00 -15.15
C LEU A 217 5.94 22.63 -15.69
N VAL A 218 6.15 21.34 -15.92
CA VAL A 218 7.39 20.78 -16.48
C VAL A 218 7.19 20.56 -17.99
N THR A 219 7.94 21.31 -18.81
CA THR A 219 7.95 21.14 -20.27
C THR A 219 9.17 20.38 -20.75
N LEU A 220 8.94 19.41 -21.64
CA LEU A 220 9.98 18.56 -22.22
C LEU A 220 10.33 18.90 -23.68
N LEU A 221 9.79 20.01 -24.19
CA LEU A 221 9.99 20.46 -25.58
C LEU A 221 11.41 21.00 -25.81
N GLU A 222 11.98 20.76 -26.98
CA GLU A 222 13.11 21.50 -27.51
C GLU A 222 12.70 22.94 -27.89
N ARG A 223 13.66 23.87 -27.94
CA ARG A 223 13.34 25.31 -28.11
C ARG A 223 12.63 25.58 -29.44
N GLU A 224 12.99 24.82 -30.47
CA GLU A 224 12.46 24.89 -31.82
C GLU A 224 11.02 24.31 -31.90
N GLU A 225 10.66 23.42 -30.97
CA GLU A 225 9.31 22.84 -30.91
C GLU A 225 8.26 23.86 -30.46
N PHE A 226 8.63 24.90 -29.70
CA PHE A 226 7.67 25.94 -29.29
C PHE A 226 7.07 26.67 -30.49
N GLU A 227 7.90 27.05 -31.46
CA GLU A 227 7.43 27.68 -32.70
C GLU A 227 6.65 26.67 -33.56
N THR A 228 7.19 25.46 -33.68
CA THR A 228 6.61 24.39 -34.50
C THR A 228 5.18 24.03 -34.10
N TYR A 229 4.89 24.03 -32.79
CA TYR A 229 3.56 23.73 -32.25
C TYR A 229 2.71 24.97 -31.94
N GLY A 230 3.16 26.15 -32.37
CA GLY A 230 2.40 27.39 -32.27
C GLY A 230 2.28 27.97 -30.86
N VAL A 231 3.25 27.68 -29.98
CA VAL A 231 3.30 28.09 -28.56
C VAL A 231 4.60 28.82 -28.17
N PRO A 232 5.10 29.80 -28.96
CA PRO A 232 6.37 30.48 -28.68
C PRO A 232 6.41 31.21 -27.34
N GLY A 233 5.24 31.62 -26.83
CA GLY A 233 5.09 32.31 -25.56
C GLY A 233 5.01 31.39 -24.32
N LEU A 234 4.97 30.05 -24.47
CA LEU A 234 4.67 29.13 -23.37
C LEU A 234 5.51 29.40 -22.10
N PRO A 235 6.85 29.52 -22.15
CA PRO A 235 7.64 29.73 -20.92
C PRO A 235 7.36 31.05 -20.20
N GLU A 236 7.05 32.12 -20.94
CA GLU A 236 6.74 33.44 -20.38
C GLU A 236 5.31 33.48 -19.84
N ARG A 237 4.34 32.96 -20.61
CA ARG A 237 2.93 32.90 -20.21
C ARG A 237 2.72 32.04 -18.96
N THR A 238 3.36 30.87 -18.87
CA THR A 238 3.31 30.02 -17.67
C THR A 238 3.74 30.78 -16.41
N ARG A 239 4.83 31.55 -16.49
CA ARG A 239 5.30 32.39 -15.37
C ARG A 239 4.30 33.50 -15.04
N GLN A 240 3.69 34.12 -16.04
CA GLN A 240 2.66 35.17 -15.86
C GLN A 240 1.38 34.64 -15.21
N THR A 241 1.01 33.37 -15.45
CA THR A 241 -0.11 32.70 -14.76
C THR A 241 0.20 32.35 -13.29
N GLY A 242 1.44 32.55 -12.83
CA GLY A 242 1.87 32.20 -11.47
C GLY A 242 2.14 30.70 -11.28
N LEU A 243 2.44 29.98 -12.37
CA LEU A 243 2.97 28.62 -12.34
C LEU A 243 4.51 28.68 -12.33
N GLU A 244 5.14 27.83 -11.52
CA GLU A 244 6.57 27.62 -11.62
C GLU A 244 6.89 26.89 -12.93
N MET A 245 7.72 27.52 -13.76
CA MET A 245 8.11 26.96 -15.06
C MET A 245 9.40 26.14 -14.93
N VAL A 246 9.34 24.86 -15.25
CA VAL A 246 10.50 23.96 -15.30
C VAL A 246 10.69 23.49 -16.74
N HIS A 247 11.88 23.72 -17.31
CA HIS A 247 12.19 23.35 -18.70
C HIS A 247 13.35 22.36 -18.74
N PHE A 248 13.09 21.17 -19.28
CA PHE A 248 14.12 20.16 -19.53
C PHE A 248 13.91 19.53 -20.92
N PRO A 249 14.63 19.98 -21.96
CA PRO A 249 14.38 19.55 -23.34
C PRO A 249 14.82 18.10 -23.56
N ILE A 250 13.91 17.29 -24.12
CA ILE A 250 14.16 15.92 -24.58
C ILE A 250 13.73 15.85 -26.06
N VAL A 251 14.63 15.35 -26.92
CA VAL A 251 14.34 15.13 -28.35
C VAL A 251 13.09 14.29 -28.51
N ASP A 252 12.23 14.64 -29.47
CA ASP A 252 10.97 13.94 -29.66
C ASP A 252 11.16 12.43 -29.83
N VAL A 253 10.26 11.66 -29.21
CA VAL A 253 10.28 10.18 -29.18
C VAL A 253 11.54 9.56 -28.54
N SER A 254 12.50 10.36 -28.06
CA SER A 254 13.79 9.90 -27.55
C SER A 254 13.85 9.86 -26.02
N THR A 255 15.00 9.45 -25.48
CA THR A 255 15.35 9.50 -24.05
C THR A 255 16.21 10.74 -23.76
N PRO A 256 16.39 11.13 -22.48
CA PRO A 256 17.40 12.14 -22.13
C PRO A 256 18.79 11.74 -22.65
N ARG A 257 19.54 12.70 -23.19
CA ARG A 257 20.87 12.42 -23.74
C ARG A 257 21.83 12.09 -22.60
N LYS A 258 22.83 11.24 -22.86
CA LYS A 258 23.85 10.88 -21.86
C LYS A 258 24.57 12.11 -21.26
N ALA A 259 24.82 13.14 -22.07
CA ALA A 259 25.42 14.39 -21.61
C ALA A 259 24.56 15.17 -20.61
N GLN A 260 23.25 14.92 -20.57
CA GLN A 260 22.29 15.59 -19.69
C GLN A 260 21.99 14.80 -18.41
N SER A 261 22.77 13.76 -18.09
CA SER A 261 22.42 12.82 -17.00
C SER A 261 22.34 13.51 -15.62
N ASP A 262 23.25 14.44 -15.33
CA ASP A 262 23.27 15.16 -14.05
C ASP A 262 22.10 16.17 -13.95
N GLU A 263 21.79 16.84 -15.06
CA GLU A 263 20.67 17.79 -15.15
C GLU A 263 19.32 17.07 -15.09
N TYR A 264 19.24 15.85 -15.65
CA TYR A 264 18.06 15.01 -15.56
C TYR A 264 17.83 14.52 -14.13
N ALA A 265 18.90 14.19 -13.41
CA ALA A 265 18.79 13.86 -11.99
C ALA A 265 18.30 15.06 -11.17
N ALA A 266 18.85 16.25 -11.43
CA ALA A 266 18.38 17.49 -10.80
C ALA A 266 16.91 17.82 -11.11
N LEU A 267 16.42 17.49 -12.33
CA LEU A 267 15.01 17.59 -12.67
C LEU A 267 14.15 16.69 -11.77
N ILE A 268 14.53 15.42 -11.64
CA ILE A 268 13.80 14.45 -10.79
C ILE A 268 13.81 14.91 -9.33
N ASP A 269 14.96 15.33 -8.80
CA ASP A 269 15.08 15.85 -7.43
C ASP A 269 14.19 17.09 -7.21
N LYS A 270 14.11 17.97 -8.20
CA LYS A 270 13.23 19.15 -8.15
C LYS A 270 11.76 18.75 -8.14
N ILE A 271 11.34 17.81 -9.00
CA ILE A 271 9.96 17.31 -9.01
C ILE A 271 9.63 16.68 -7.65
N LEU A 272 10.52 15.84 -7.11
CA LEU A 272 10.35 15.23 -5.79
C LEU A 272 10.26 16.27 -4.67
N ALA A 273 11.07 17.32 -4.70
CA ALA A 273 11.02 18.40 -3.72
C ALA A 273 9.68 19.16 -3.76
N LEU A 274 9.14 19.40 -4.95
CA LEU A 274 7.81 20.02 -5.11
C LEU A 274 6.70 19.10 -4.58
N LEU A 275 6.72 17.81 -4.93
CA LEU A 275 5.75 16.85 -4.43
C LEU A 275 5.81 16.69 -2.89
N ARG A 276 7.01 16.77 -2.31
CA ARG A 276 7.26 16.82 -0.86
C ARG A 276 6.90 18.15 -0.19
N ALA A 277 6.48 19.16 -0.95
CA ALA A 277 5.96 20.41 -0.40
C ALA A 277 4.43 20.50 -0.58
N GLY A 278 3.77 19.37 -0.88
CA GLY A 278 2.34 19.32 -1.19
C GLY A 278 1.96 19.97 -2.52
N LYS A 279 2.93 20.23 -3.41
CA LYS A 279 2.70 20.98 -4.65
C LYS A 279 2.18 20.07 -5.76
N THR A 280 1.29 20.60 -6.59
CA THR A 280 0.77 19.91 -7.77
C THR A 280 1.70 20.17 -8.96
N VAL A 281 2.37 19.11 -9.44
CA VAL A 281 3.32 19.17 -10.55
C VAL A 281 2.70 18.52 -11.79
N VAL A 282 2.67 19.25 -12.90
CA VAL A 282 2.14 18.75 -14.18
C VAL A 282 3.27 18.65 -15.21
N VAL A 283 3.44 17.48 -15.82
CA VAL A 283 4.50 17.20 -16.80
C VAL A 283 3.89 17.05 -18.20
N HIS A 284 4.52 17.64 -19.21
CA HIS A 284 4.08 17.52 -20.59
C HIS A 284 5.22 17.52 -21.62
N CYS A 285 4.97 16.86 -22.75
CA CYS A 285 5.71 17.00 -23.99
C CYS A 285 4.73 17.53 -25.06
N ARG A 286 4.80 17.08 -26.31
CA ARG A 286 3.72 17.33 -27.29
C ARG A 286 2.43 16.56 -26.91
N GLY A 287 2.52 15.23 -26.85
CA GLY A 287 1.36 14.34 -26.66
C GLY A 287 1.09 13.91 -25.21
N GLY A 288 2.01 14.16 -24.29
CA GLY A 288 1.88 13.68 -22.91
C GLY A 288 1.98 12.15 -22.78
N LEU A 289 2.72 11.48 -23.66
CA LEU A 289 2.80 10.01 -23.75
C LEU A 289 4.23 9.49 -23.53
N GLY A 290 5.08 9.49 -24.56
CA GLY A 290 6.45 8.95 -24.48
C GLY A 290 7.35 9.70 -23.50
N ARG A 291 7.88 10.87 -23.91
CA ARG A 291 8.78 11.70 -23.08
C ARG A 291 8.22 11.99 -21.68
N THR A 292 6.93 12.33 -21.61
CA THR A 292 6.22 12.61 -20.35
C THR A 292 6.16 11.39 -19.46
N GLY A 293 5.75 10.25 -20.00
CA GLY A 293 5.71 8.99 -19.26
C GLY A 293 7.09 8.57 -18.77
N THR A 294 8.14 8.75 -19.58
CA THR A 294 9.53 8.46 -19.17
C THR A 294 9.94 9.26 -17.94
N VAL A 295 9.61 10.55 -17.86
CA VAL A 295 9.92 11.39 -16.69
C VAL A 295 9.11 10.97 -15.48
N VAL A 296 7.80 10.78 -15.63
CA VAL A 296 6.93 10.39 -14.51
C VAL A 296 7.28 9.00 -13.97
N ALA A 297 7.55 8.03 -14.85
CA ALA A 297 8.03 6.71 -14.45
C ALA A 297 9.40 6.79 -13.78
N SER A 298 10.30 7.66 -14.25
CA SER A 298 11.61 7.88 -13.60
C SER A 298 11.46 8.49 -12.20
N VAL A 299 10.47 9.34 -11.96
CA VAL A 299 10.14 9.86 -10.63
C VAL A 299 9.64 8.73 -9.71
N LEU A 300 8.75 7.86 -10.19
CA LEU A 300 8.29 6.67 -9.44
C LEU A 300 9.43 5.70 -9.12
N VAL A 301 10.35 5.48 -10.07
CA VAL A 301 11.56 4.69 -9.84
C VAL A 301 12.47 5.34 -8.80
N ALA A 302 12.61 6.67 -8.82
CA ALA A 302 13.37 7.40 -7.82
C ALA A 302 12.73 7.34 -6.42
N LEU A 303 11.41 7.17 -6.33
CA LEU A 303 10.65 6.88 -5.11
C LEU A 303 10.75 5.41 -4.65
N GLY A 304 11.45 4.57 -5.41
CA GLY A 304 11.75 3.18 -5.06
C GLY A 304 10.79 2.15 -5.65
N ARG A 305 9.89 2.55 -6.55
CA ARG A 305 9.04 1.63 -7.31
C ARG A 305 9.89 0.81 -8.28
N ASP A 306 9.50 -0.44 -8.51
CA ASP A 306 10.15 -1.23 -9.56
C ASP A 306 9.98 -0.51 -10.91
N PRO A 307 10.99 -0.50 -11.79
CA PRO A 307 10.86 0.16 -13.09
C PRO A 307 9.68 -0.31 -13.93
N ASP A 308 9.30 -1.58 -13.83
CA ASP A 308 8.22 -2.13 -14.65
C ASP A 308 6.88 -1.72 -14.06
N ASP A 309 6.73 -1.85 -12.73
CA ASP A 309 5.58 -1.33 -12.00
C ASP A 309 5.42 0.20 -12.21
N ALA A 310 6.51 0.95 -12.31
CA ALA A 310 6.50 2.39 -12.57
C ALA A 310 6.01 2.72 -13.99
N ILE A 311 6.40 1.93 -14.98
CA ILE A 311 5.90 2.04 -16.35
C ILE A 311 4.40 1.68 -16.37
N ASP A 312 4.00 0.61 -15.69
CA ASP A 312 2.62 0.14 -15.65
C ASP A 312 1.68 1.12 -14.95
N ALA A 313 2.10 1.76 -13.85
CA ALA A 313 1.31 2.83 -13.22
C ALA A 313 1.11 4.03 -14.14
N VAL A 314 2.15 4.44 -14.85
CA VAL A 314 2.05 5.53 -15.83
C VAL A 314 1.10 5.14 -16.96
N ARG A 315 1.14 3.89 -17.42
CA ARG A 315 0.26 3.36 -18.47
C ARG A 315 -1.19 3.28 -18.02
N GLY A 316 -1.46 2.72 -16.85
CA GLY A 316 -2.80 2.57 -16.29
C GLY A 316 -3.54 3.89 -16.08
N VAL A 317 -2.80 4.98 -15.84
CA VAL A 317 -3.38 6.32 -15.66
C VAL A 317 -3.49 7.10 -16.97
N ARG A 318 -2.49 7.00 -17.85
CA ARG A 318 -2.41 7.89 -19.03
C ARG A 318 -2.83 7.20 -20.34
N SER A 319 -2.28 6.03 -20.63
CA SER A 319 -2.46 5.26 -21.87
C SER A 319 -1.42 4.15 -21.89
N ASP A 320 -1.77 2.94 -22.36
CA ASP A 320 -0.82 1.82 -22.50
C ASP A 320 0.38 2.11 -23.41
N ARG A 321 0.25 3.11 -24.28
CA ARG A 321 1.36 3.65 -25.11
C ARG A 321 2.29 4.62 -24.38
N ALA A 322 2.06 4.94 -23.11
CA ALA A 322 2.95 5.80 -22.34
C ALA A 322 4.27 5.06 -22.04
N VAL A 323 5.40 5.79 -22.06
CA VAL A 323 6.74 5.18 -22.24
C VAL A 323 6.73 4.41 -23.57
N GLU A 324 6.76 5.17 -24.66
CA GLU A 324 6.27 4.77 -25.99
C GLU A 324 7.27 3.89 -26.76
N THR A 325 8.56 3.97 -26.44
CA THR A 325 9.59 3.20 -27.15
C THR A 325 10.34 2.23 -26.24
N PRO A 326 10.88 1.12 -26.78
CA PRO A 326 11.73 0.21 -26.03
C PRO A 326 12.95 0.90 -25.40
N GLU A 327 13.52 1.90 -26.08
CA GLU A 327 14.64 2.69 -25.54
C GLU A 327 14.21 3.50 -24.31
N GLN A 328 12.98 4.00 -24.28
CA GLN A 328 12.43 4.70 -23.11
C GLN A 328 12.18 3.75 -21.94
N GLU A 329 11.64 2.55 -22.19
CA GLU A 329 11.49 1.52 -21.16
C GLU A 329 12.85 1.11 -20.60
N GLU A 330 13.82 0.82 -21.47
CA GLU A 330 15.17 0.49 -21.06
C GLU A 330 15.84 1.64 -20.31
N TYR A 331 15.57 2.89 -20.70
CA TYR A 331 16.04 4.06 -19.98
C TYR A 331 15.48 4.10 -18.56
N VAL A 332 14.16 3.94 -18.36
CA VAL A 332 13.53 3.89 -17.02
C VAL A 332 14.10 2.74 -16.18
N ARG A 333 14.26 1.55 -16.76
CA ARG A 333 14.91 0.39 -16.11
C ARG A 333 16.36 0.70 -15.71
N ASN A 334 17.07 1.49 -16.51
CA ASN A 334 18.44 1.92 -16.24
C ASN A 334 18.51 3.13 -15.30
N VAL A 335 17.48 3.98 -15.19
CA VAL A 335 17.34 4.98 -14.12
C VAL A 335 17.35 4.26 -12.78
N GLY A 336 16.64 3.14 -12.62
CA GLY A 336 16.70 2.36 -11.38
C GLY A 336 18.12 1.88 -11.02
N LYS A 337 18.94 1.51 -12.01
CA LYS A 337 20.35 1.10 -11.81
C LYS A 337 21.28 2.29 -11.54
N ASN A 338 21.05 3.42 -12.23
CA ASN A 338 21.89 4.61 -12.15
C ASN A 338 21.53 5.49 -10.95
N TRP A 339 20.28 5.53 -10.51
CA TRP A 339 19.85 6.18 -9.27
C TRP A 339 20.41 5.43 -8.05
N ARG A 340 20.38 4.09 -8.08
CA ARG A 340 21.10 3.22 -7.10
C ARG A 340 22.63 3.41 -7.10
N LYS A 341 23.23 3.86 -8.21
CA LYS A 341 24.65 4.22 -8.32
C LYS A 341 24.93 5.72 -8.08
N GLY A 342 23.96 6.60 -8.29
CA GLY A 342 24.00 8.05 -8.10
C GLY A 342 23.84 8.42 -6.63
N LEU A 343 22.97 7.70 -5.91
CA LEU A 343 23.00 7.56 -4.45
C LEU A 343 24.29 6.92 -3.91
N ARG A 344 25.25 6.53 -4.75
CA ARG A 344 26.63 6.18 -4.31
C ARG A 344 27.66 7.25 -4.69
N ARG A 345 27.28 8.29 -5.45
CA ARG A 345 28.17 9.38 -5.91
C ARG A 345 27.90 10.71 -5.21
N THR A 346 26.65 11.02 -4.85
CA THR A 346 26.31 12.15 -3.97
C THR A 346 26.45 11.78 -2.49
N SER A 347 26.31 10.50 -2.18
CA SER A 347 26.70 9.89 -0.90
C SER A 347 28.00 9.11 -1.09
N GLY A 348 29.11 9.82 -1.01
CA GLY A 348 30.37 9.18 -0.65
C GLY A 348 30.23 8.59 0.76
N GLY A 349 29.96 7.29 0.86
CA GLY A 349 29.96 6.57 2.14
C GLY A 349 29.18 5.25 2.16
N GLN A 350 29.88 4.15 1.86
CA GLN A 350 29.63 2.76 2.30
C GLN A 350 28.31 2.04 1.88
N ALA A 351 28.34 0.71 1.87
CA ALA A 351 27.28 -0.16 1.38
C ALA A 351 25.96 0.02 2.18
N GLY A 352 24.91 0.61 1.58
CA GLY A 352 23.74 1.08 2.33
C GLY A 352 22.68 0.00 2.64
N GLY A 353 22.27 -0.09 3.91
CA GLY A 353 21.18 -0.93 4.44
C GLY A 353 19.76 -0.43 4.06
N PRO A 354 18.70 -0.93 4.74
CA PRO A 354 17.30 -0.66 4.36
C PRO A 354 16.92 0.82 4.52
N THR A 355 15.97 1.28 3.69
CA THR A 355 15.39 2.63 3.79
C THR A 355 14.60 2.82 5.08
N GLN A 356 14.33 4.06 5.51
CA GLN A 356 13.53 4.28 6.72
C GLN A 356 12.12 3.71 6.61
N LEU A 357 11.45 3.83 5.46
CA LEU A 357 10.14 3.21 5.27
C LEU A 357 10.21 1.68 5.36
N GLU A 358 11.24 1.06 4.78
CA GLU A 358 11.47 -0.38 4.91
C GLU A 358 11.70 -0.78 6.38
N ARG A 359 12.34 0.07 7.19
CA ARG A 359 12.52 -0.15 8.64
C ARG A 359 11.19 -0.04 9.40
N TYR A 360 10.33 0.93 9.07
CA TYR A 360 9.00 1.06 9.67
C TYR A 360 8.10 -0.13 9.36
N ARG A 361 7.97 -0.48 8.07
CA ARG A 361 7.25 -1.68 7.64
C ARG A 361 7.85 -2.94 8.26
N GLY A 362 9.17 -3.05 8.26
CA GLY A 362 9.90 -4.15 8.88
C GLY A 362 9.58 -4.31 10.36
N CYS A 363 9.46 -3.21 11.12
CA CYS A 363 9.15 -3.23 12.55
C CYS A 363 7.76 -3.86 12.84
N LEU A 364 6.69 -3.37 12.19
CA LEU A 364 5.34 -3.91 12.42
C LEU A 364 5.13 -5.30 11.79
N LEU A 365 5.61 -5.53 10.57
CA LEU A 365 5.55 -6.87 9.97
C LEU A 365 6.43 -7.87 10.72
N GLY A 366 7.54 -7.40 11.28
CA GLY A 366 8.45 -8.21 12.08
C GLY A 366 7.79 -8.68 13.37
N LEU A 367 7.08 -7.78 14.06
CA LEU A 367 6.22 -8.10 15.21
C LEU A 367 5.26 -9.24 14.84
N ALA A 368 4.43 -9.05 13.81
CA ALA A 368 3.42 -10.03 13.41
C ALA A 368 4.03 -11.35 12.90
N ALA A 369 5.16 -11.29 12.20
CA ALA A 369 5.89 -12.47 11.76
C ALA A 369 6.46 -13.26 12.94
N GLY A 370 6.99 -12.58 13.95
CA GLY A 370 7.54 -13.20 15.16
C GLY A 370 6.45 -13.88 15.99
N ASP A 371 5.33 -13.19 16.19
CA ASP A 371 4.12 -13.68 16.83
C ASP A 371 3.58 -14.95 16.14
N ALA A 372 3.19 -14.84 14.86
CA ALA A 372 2.62 -15.95 14.08
C ALA A 372 3.59 -17.15 13.91
N LEU A 373 4.90 -16.91 13.95
CA LEU A 373 5.90 -17.97 13.96
C LEU A 373 5.97 -18.65 15.33
N GLY A 374 5.95 -17.87 16.42
CA GLY A 374 6.14 -18.33 17.78
C GLY A 374 4.98 -19.12 18.36
N THR A 375 3.74 -18.77 18.02
CA THR A 375 2.52 -19.40 18.58
C THR A 375 2.45 -20.93 18.36
N ALA A 376 3.11 -21.45 17.31
CA ALA A 376 3.23 -22.89 17.07
C ALA A 376 3.90 -23.66 18.25
N LEU A 377 4.76 -22.98 19.00
CA LEU A 377 5.55 -23.52 20.11
C LEU A 377 5.11 -23.00 21.49
N GLU A 378 4.05 -22.21 21.54
CA GLU A 378 3.47 -21.65 22.76
C GLU A 378 3.26 -22.73 23.83
N PHE A 379 3.69 -22.43 25.05
CA PHE A 379 3.65 -23.27 26.24
C PHE A 379 4.44 -24.59 26.16
N LYS A 380 5.18 -24.86 25.07
CA LYS A 380 6.03 -26.05 24.96
C LYS A 380 7.36 -25.82 25.63
N ARG A 381 7.84 -26.82 26.39
CA ARG A 381 9.16 -26.72 27.02
C ARG A 381 10.27 -26.86 25.98
N PRO A 382 11.35 -26.06 26.03
CA PRO A 382 12.49 -26.23 25.12
C PRO A 382 12.99 -27.67 25.10
N GLY A 383 13.25 -28.18 23.89
CA GLY A 383 13.69 -29.57 23.66
C GLY A 383 12.58 -30.63 23.63
N THR A 384 11.31 -30.25 23.81
CA THR A 384 10.16 -31.19 23.75
C THR A 384 9.41 -31.18 22.42
N PHE A 385 9.89 -30.42 21.45
CA PHE A 385 9.28 -30.23 20.14
C PHE A 385 10.32 -30.34 19.03
N ARG A 386 9.85 -30.61 17.81
CA ARG A 386 10.70 -30.50 16.62
C ARG A 386 11.02 -29.03 16.40
N THR A 387 12.30 -28.72 16.21
CA THR A 387 12.76 -27.36 15.88
C THR A 387 11.93 -26.80 14.74
N LEU A 388 11.34 -25.64 14.99
CA LEU A 388 10.56 -24.91 14.01
C LEU A 388 11.52 -24.26 13.01
N SER A 389 11.17 -24.33 11.73
CA SER A 389 11.94 -23.75 10.62
C SER A 389 11.10 -22.91 9.66
N ASP A 390 9.79 -22.88 9.85
CA ASP A 390 8.84 -22.17 8.99
C ASP A 390 7.59 -21.81 9.81
N MET A 391 6.79 -20.89 9.27
CA MET A 391 5.49 -20.50 9.79
C MET A 391 4.45 -21.57 9.40
N VAL A 392 4.10 -22.41 10.37
CA VAL A 392 3.25 -23.61 10.18
C VAL A 392 1.87 -23.51 10.86
N GLY A 393 1.62 -22.45 11.63
CA GLY A 393 0.41 -22.33 12.46
C GLY A 393 0.35 -23.39 13.57
N GLY A 394 -0.85 -23.81 13.95
CA GLY A 394 -1.10 -24.77 15.01
C GLY A 394 -1.10 -24.11 16.39
N GLY A 395 -0.24 -24.59 17.28
CA GLY A 395 -0.20 -24.10 18.66
C GLY A 395 -1.44 -24.48 19.48
N PRO A 396 -1.62 -23.88 20.67
CA PRO A 396 -2.75 -24.16 21.56
C PRO A 396 -4.09 -23.69 20.99
N PHE A 397 -4.08 -22.75 20.03
CA PHE A 397 -5.29 -22.17 19.43
C PHE A 397 -5.62 -22.74 18.04
N ALA A 398 -4.85 -23.70 17.54
CA ALA A 398 -5.05 -24.34 16.24
C ALA A 398 -5.11 -23.35 15.06
N LEU A 399 -4.25 -22.34 15.09
CA LEU A 399 -4.21 -21.26 14.11
C LEU A 399 -3.76 -21.74 12.72
N ALA A 400 -4.24 -21.08 11.66
CA ALA A 400 -3.72 -21.25 10.31
C ALA A 400 -2.30 -20.66 10.20
N PRO A 401 -1.47 -21.13 9.24
CA PRO A 401 -0.15 -20.55 9.00
C PRO A 401 -0.24 -19.04 8.70
N GLY A 402 0.35 -18.22 9.57
CA GLY A 402 0.41 -16.77 9.41
C GLY A 402 -0.64 -15.97 10.16
N GLU A 403 -1.57 -16.65 10.84
CA GLU A 403 -2.40 -16.03 11.88
C GLU A 403 -1.54 -15.77 13.13
N TRP A 404 -1.79 -14.63 13.76
CA TRP A 404 -1.08 -14.06 14.90
C TRP A 404 -2.04 -13.85 16.08
N THR A 405 -1.52 -13.59 17.28
CA THR A 405 -2.27 -13.59 18.55
C THR A 405 -2.58 -12.18 19.09
N ASP A 406 -2.79 -12.06 20.41
CA ASP A 406 -3.05 -10.79 21.08
C ASP A 406 -1.90 -9.78 20.94
N ASP A 407 -0.65 -10.23 20.80
CA ASP A 407 0.51 -9.37 20.57
C ASP A 407 0.27 -8.42 19.39
N THR A 408 -0.11 -8.97 18.24
CA THR A 408 -0.37 -8.22 17.02
C THR A 408 -1.72 -7.50 17.06
N SER A 409 -2.78 -8.10 17.62
CA SER A 409 -4.08 -7.41 17.80
C SER A 409 -3.92 -6.10 18.58
N MET A 410 -3.23 -6.16 19.71
CA MET A 410 -3.03 -4.99 20.56
C MET A 410 -2.06 -3.98 19.93
N ALA A 411 -1.10 -4.42 19.13
CA ALA A 411 -0.24 -3.52 18.35
C ALA A 411 -1.04 -2.78 17.27
N LEU A 412 -1.94 -3.46 16.56
CA LEU A 412 -2.78 -2.85 15.53
C LEU A 412 -3.79 -1.87 16.14
N CYS A 413 -4.43 -2.22 17.26
CA CYS A 413 -5.29 -1.28 17.99
C CYS A 413 -4.53 -0.03 18.43
N LEU A 414 -3.28 -0.18 18.89
CA LEU A 414 -2.43 0.96 19.29
C LEU A 414 -2.02 1.83 18.10
N ALA A 415 -1.65 1.20 16.97
CA ALA A 415 -1.35 1.92 15.73
C ALA A 415 -2.57 2.69 15.22
N GLU A 416 -3.74 2.05 15.18
CA GLU A 416 -5.00 2.67 14.76
C GLU A 416 -5.33 3.90 15.61
N SER A 417 -5.18 3.80 16.94
CA SER A 417 -5.34 4.94 17.86
C SER A 417 -4.40 6.10 17.53
N LEU A 418 -3.10 5.82 17.42
CA LEU A 418 -2.10 6.86 17.09
C LEU A 418 -2.38 7.52 15.74
N ILE A 419 -2.81 6.74 14.74
CA ILE A 419 -3.10 7.23 13.38
C ILE A 419 -4.34 8.13 13.38
N GLU A 420 -5.45 7.67 13.94
CA GLU A 420 -6.72 8.40 13.93
C GLU A 420 -6.71 9.61 14.86
N ARG A 421 -6.12 9.47 16.05
CA ARG A 421 -6.04 10.54 17.04
C ARG A 421 -4.92 11.53 16.73
N ARG A 422 -3.94 11.13 15.91
CA ARG A 422 -2.72 11.89 15.60
C ARG A 422 -1.96 12.32 16.86
N ALA A 423 -2.09 11.55 17.93
CA ALA A 423 -1.48 11.77 19.23
C ALA A 423 -1.57 10.46 20.02
N PHE A 424 -0.81 10.38 21.12
CA PHE A 424 -1.00 9.31 22.09
C PHE A 424 -2.21 9.64 22.97
N ASP A 425 -3.26 8.84 22.87
CA ASP A 425 -4.50 8.96 23.65
C ASP A 425 -4.73 7.63 24.39
N PRO A 426 -4.38 7.56 25.70
CA PRO A 426 -4.44 6.30 26.43
C PRO A 426 -5.87 5.81 26.68
N THR A 427 -6.87 6.72 26.59
CA THR A 427 -8.29 6.36 26.70
C THR A 427 -8.74 5.68 25.41
N ASP A 428 -8.45 6.27 24.26
CA ASP A 428 -8.77 5.67 22.95
C ASP A 428 -8.03 4.35 22.74
N GLN A 429 -6.77 4.25 23.20
CA GLN A 429 -6.02 2.99 23.23
C GLN A 429 -6.79 1.88 23.97
N LEU A 430 -7.22 2.13 25.22
CA LEU A 430 -7.97 1.11 25.97
C LEU A 430 -9.36 0.85 25.40
N GLN A 431 -10.04 1.85 24.83
CA GLN A 431 -11.32 1.63 24.13
C GLN A 431 -11.17 0.67 22.95
N ARG A 432 -10.09 0.80 22.15
CA ARG A 432 -9.81 -0.15 21.06
C ARG A 432 -9.43 -1.54 21.58
N TYR A 433 -8.71 -1.63 22.69
CA TYR A 433 -8.44 -2.92 23.34
C TYR A 433 -9.71 -3.57 23.89
N VAL A 434 -10.64 -2.79 24.44
CA VAL A 434 -11.96 -3.28 24.86
C VAL A 434 -12.74 -3.76 23.63
N ARG A 435 -12.73 -3.00 22.52
CA ARG A 435 -13.39 -3.41 21.27
C ARG A 435 -12.80 -4.71 20.71
N TRP A 436 -11.48 -4.87 20.74
CA TRP A 436 -10.83 -6.14 20.43
C TRP A 436 -11.31 -7.24 21.39
N TYR A 437 -11.24 -7.01 22.70
CA TYR A 437 -11.61 -7.99 23.72
C TYR A 437 -13.07 -8.44 23.63
N ARG A 438 -14.00 -7.54 23.28
CA ARG A 438 -15.44 -7.80 23.24
C ARG A 438 -15.93 -8.28 21.87
N GLU A 439 -15.34 -7.79 20.79
CA GLU A 439 -15.89 -7.91 19.43
C GLU A 439 -14.90 -8.52 18.43
N GLY A 440 -13.66 -8.82 18.82
CA GLY A 440 -12.64 -9.34 17.90
C GLY A 440 -12.07 -8.31 16.93
N HIS A 441 -12.25 -7.00 17.20
CA HIS A 441 -11.65 -5.93 16.41
C HIS A 441 -10.14 -6.10 16.26
N MET A 442 -9.61 -6.02 15.03
CA MET A 442 -8.21 -6.28 14.72
C MET A 442 -7.72 -7.66 15.20
N SER A 443 -8.58 -8.68 15.13
CA SER A 443 -8.19 -10.09 15.33
C SER A 443 -7.87 -10.78 14.01
N ALA A 444 -6.88 -11.67 14.01
CA ALA A 444 -6.61 -12.56 12.89
C ALA A 444 -7.77 -13.53 12.61
N THR A 445 -8.53 -13.91 13.64
CA THR A 445 -9.60 -14.93 13.55
C THR A 445 -11.01 -14.34 13.62
N GLY A 446 -11.13 -13.02 13.81
CA GLY A 446 -12.41 -12.33 14.02
C GLY A 446 -12.95 -12.41 15.45
N GLU A 447 -12.26 -13.07 16.39
CA GLU A 447 -12.63 -13.13 17.81
C GLU A 447 -11.43 -12.82 18.72
N CYS A 448 -11.65 -12.39 19.97
CA CYS A 448 -10.57 -12.25 20.94
C CYS A 448 -10.17 -13.62 21.51
N PHE A 449 -8.89 -13.94 21.42
CA PHE A 449 -8.26 -15.10 22.06
C PHE A 449 -6.89 -14.71 22.62
N ASP A 450 -6.29 -15.60 23.39
CA ASP A 450 -4.97 -15.45 24.04
C ASP A 450 -4.77 -14.25 24.99
N ILE A 451 -5.82 -13.47 25.28
CA ILE A 451 -5.70 -12.31 26.18
C ILE A 451 -5.12 -12.69 27.56
N GLY A 452 -3.95 -12.11 27.86
CA GLY A 452 -3.28 -12.28 29.15
C GLY A 452 -4.13 -11.78 30.34
N ASN A 453 -4.00 -12.47 31.48
CA ASN A 453 -4.78 -12.16 32.70
C ASN A 453 -4.62 -10.70 33.16
N ALA A 454 -3.40 -10.17 33.17
CA ALA A 454 -3.12 -8.79 33.57
C ALA A 454 -3.76 -7.77 32.62
N THR A 455 -3.72 -8.02 31.32
CA THR A 455 -4.43 -7.21 30.31
C THR A 455 -5.92 -7.24 30.57
N ARG A 456 -6.53 -8.42 30.73
CA ARG A 456 -7.97 -8.55 30.99
C ARG A 456 -8.40 -7.83 32.27
N GLU A 457 -7.62 -7.95 33.35
CA GLU A 457 -7.87 -7.23 34.60
C GLU A 457 -7.83 -5.71 34.40
N ALA A 458 -6.85 -5.21 33.65
CA ALA A 458 -6.74 -3.77 33.34
C ALA A 458 -7.91 -3.28 32.48
N LEU A 459 -8.36 -4.04 31.47
CA LEU A 459 -9.51 -3.66 30.65
C LEU A 459 -10.80 -3.62 31.49
N HIS A 460 -11.01 -4.59 32.38
CA HIS A 460 -12.15 -4.55 33.31
C HIS A 460 -12.08 -3.37 34.29
N HIS A 461 -10.89 -3.04 34.79
CA HIS A 461 -10.72 -1.86 35.62
C HIS A 461 -11.12 -0.60 34.85
N PHE A 462 -10.60 -0.41 33.63
CA PHE A 462 -10.95 0.70 32.76
C PHE A 462 -12.44 0.78 32.44
N GLU A 463 -13.10 -0.32 32.08
CA GLU A 463 -14.54 -0.36 31.83
C GLU A 463 -15.35 0.10 33.08
N SER A 464 -14.84 -0.18 34.28
CA SER A 464 -15.52 0.14 35.54
C SER A 464 -15.24 1.55 36.07
N THR A 465 -14.05 2.11 35.81
CA THR A 465 -13.59 3.37 36.42
C THR A 465 -13.39 4.50 35.41
N GLY A 466 -13.17 4.17 34.14
CA GLY A 466 -12.72 5.11 33.11
C GLY A 466 -11.25 5.52 33.24
N ASP A 467 -10.47 4.92 34.15
CA ASP A 467 -9.05 5.25 34.33
C ASP A 467 -8.19 4.61 33.23
N PRO A 468 -7.59 5.37 32.30
CA PRO A 468 -6.84 4.80 31.20
C PRO A 468 -5.50 4.19 31.63
N TYR A 469 -5.02 4.43 32.85
CA TYR A 469 -3.78 3.85 33.40
C TYR A 469 -4.08 2.70 34.36
N SER A 470 -4.84 1.73 33.85
CA SER A 470 -5.40 0.60 34.61
C SER A 470 -4.42 -0.53 34.94
N GLY A 471 -3.15 -0.43 34.53
CA GLY A 471 -2.16 -1.48 34.75
C GLY A 471 -1.68 -1.58 36.20
N SER A 472 -1.57 -2.80 36.72
CA SER A 472 -1.04 -3.02 38.07
C SER A 472 0.39 -2.51 38.22
N ALA A 473 0.64 -1.69 39.24
CA ALA A 473 1.98 -1.21 39.63
C ALA A 473 2.77 -2.21 40.50
N ASP A 474 2.16 -3.33 40.88
CA ASP A 474 2.80 -4.41 41.66
C ASP A 474 4.01 -5.00 40.92
N PRO A 475 5.23 -4.94 41.48
CA PRO A 475 6.44 -5.52 40.87
C PRO A 475 6.33 -7.01 40.55
N ASP A 476 5.53 -7.76 41.31
CA ASP A 476 5.33 -9.21 41.09
C ASP A 476 4.41 -9.51 39.88
N ARG A 477 3.83 -8.46 39.27
CA ARG A 477 2.94 -8.54 38.10
C ARG A 477 3.56 -7.94 36.83
N ALA A 478 4.87 -8.11 36.66
CA ALA A 478 5.63 -7.62 35.51
C ALA A 478 5.54 -8.54 34.27
N GLY A 479 4.32 -8.72 33.75
CA GLY A 479 4.05 -9.45 32.50
C GLY A 479 4.61 -8.75 31.25
N ASN A 480 4.82 -9.50 30.17
CA ASN A 480 5.31 -9.00 28.87
C ASN A 480 4.22 -8.41 27.95
N GLY A 481 2.95 -8.38 28.37
CA GLY A 481 1.84 -7.97 27.53
C GLY A 481 1.88 -6.51 27.03
N SER A 482 2.68 -5.63 27.65
CA SER A 482 2.89 -4.27 27.14
C SER A 482 4.06 -4.14 26.16
N ILE A 483 5.10 -4.97 26.29
CA ILE A 483 6.29 -4.89 25.42
C ILE A 483 6.05 -5.56 24.06
N MET A 484 5.17 -6.56 24.01
CA MET A 484 4.82 -7.29 22.79
C MET A 484 4.21 -6.40 21.69
N ARG A 485 3.52 -5.34 22.11
CA ARG A 485 2.72 -4.44 21.25
C ARG A 485 3.35 -3.07 21.02
N LEU A 486 4.60 -2.87 21.44
CA LEU A 486 5.17 -1.54 21.67
C LEU A 486 5.37 -0.73 20.38
N ALA A 487 5.79 -1.38 19.29
CA ALA A 487 6.30 -0.78 18.05
C ALA A 487 5.58 0.47 17.53
N PRO A 488 4.24 0.57 17.52
CA PRO A 488 3.56 1.75 17.01
C PRO A 488 3.97 3.07 17.68
N VAL A 489 4.25 3.06 19.00
CA VAL A 489 4.62 4.26 19.76
C VAL A 489 5.99 4.82 19.36
N PRO A 490 7.10 4.06 19.44
CA PRO A 490 8.39 4.58 19.02
C PRO A 490 8.39 4.91 17.52
N LEU A 491 7.63 4.21 16.67
CA LEU A 491 7.50 4.58 15.25
C LEU A 491 6.82 5.94 15.06
N PHE A 492 5.73 6.22 15.77
CA PHE A 492 5.02 7.50 15.67
C PHE A 492 5.86 8.70 16.13
N TYR A 493 6.72 8.50 17.14
CA TYR A 493 7.51 9.57 17.75
C TYR A 493 9.00 9.58 17.35
N ALA A 494 9.46 8.71 16.42
CA ALA A 494 10.89 8.48 16.17
C ALA A 494 11.68 9.70 15.65
N MET A 495 11.04 10.66 14.97
CA MET A 495 11.70 11.77 14.26
C MET A 495 10.92 13.06 14.47
N THR A 496 11.55 14.25 14.45
CA THR A 496 10.92 15.59 14.47
C THR A 496 11.18 16.35 13.19
N ALA A 497 10.15 16.99 12.63
CA ALA A 497 10.34 18.11 11.73
C ALA A 497 11.22 19.17 12.40
N THR A 498 12.23 19.65 11.68
CA THR A 498 12.85 20.92 11.98
C THR A 498 11.83 22.00 11.66
N ASP A 499 11.32 22.72 12.67
CA ASP A 499 10.61 23.95 12.38
C ASP A 499 11.61 24.99 11.84
N THR A 500 11.10 25.98 11.11
CA THR A 500 11.88 27.09 10.54
C THR A 500 12.30 28.14 11.57
N SER A 501 12.02 27.94 12.86
CA SER A 501 12.37 28.84 13.96
C SER A 501 13.64 28.43 14.71
N GLY A 502 14.17 27.21 14.47
CA GLY A 502 15.42 26.76 15.05
C GLY A 502 15.31 26.28 16.50
N ASP A 503 14.09 26.23 17.06
CA ASP A 503 13.79 25.52 18.31
C ASP A 503 13.29 24.11 17.99
N ALA A 504 14.24 23.19 17.76
CA ALA A 504 13.93 21.77 17.72
C ALA A 504 13.63 21.26 19.13
N ALA A 505 12.36 21.12 19.50
CA ALA A 505 12.00 20.39 20.71
C ALA A 505 12.14 18.87 20.46
N LEU A 506 13.08 18.25 21.17
CA LEU A 506 13.40 16.81 21.15
C LEU A 506 12.15 15.90 21.30
N ARG A 507 11.69 15.20 20.24
CA ARG A 507 10.72 14.08 20.41
C ARG A 507 11.31 12.76 20.91
N PRO A 508 12.60 12.41 20.79
CA PRO A 508 13.07 11.10 21.27
C PRO A 508 12.88 10.90 22.79
N SER A 509 13.02 11.95 23.60
CA SER A 509 12.70 11.86 25.04
C SER A 509 11.20 11.62 25.26
N GLU A 510 10.35 12.39 24.56
CA GLU A 510 8.90 12.20 24.59
C GLU A 510 8.52 10.78 24.14
N ALA A 511 9.15 10.23 23.11
CA ALA A 511 8.90 8.88 22.62
C ALA A 511 9.10 7.83 23.73
N LEU A 512 10.14 7.98 24.53
CA LEU A 512 10.42 7.09 25.66
C LEU A 512 9.38 7.25 26.77
N ASP A 513 8.93 8.48 27.04
CA ASP A 513 7.87 8.75 28.00
C ASP A 513 6.52 8.15 27.54
N ARG A 514 6.21 8.25 26.24
CA ARG A 514 5.02 7.61 25.64
C ARG A 514 5.11 6.09 25.64
N CYS A 515 6.31 5.51 25.47
CA CYS A 515 6.51 4.08 25.65
C CYS A 515 6.18 3.64 27.09
N ALA A 516 6.57 4.45 28.07
CA ALA A 516 6.26 4.22 29.48
C ALA A 516 4.75 4.31 29.76
N GLU A 517 4.09 5.36 29.25
CA GLU A 517 2.65 5.57 29.40
C GLU A 517 1.82 4.48 28.72
N SER A 518 2.18 4.07 27.50
CA SER A 518 1.53 2.97 26.80
C SER A 518 1.60 1.65 27.59
N SER A 519 2.72 1.41 28.29
CA SER A 519 2.85 0.25 29.18
C SER A 519 1.86 0.33 30.34
N ARG A 520 1.80 1.47 31.04
CA ARG A 520 0.94 1.70 32.22
C ARG A 520 -0.55 1.50 31.97
N THR A 521 -1.01 1.57 30.72
CA THR A 521 -2.41 1.28 30.38
C THR A 521 -2.86 -0.11 30.81
N THR A 522 -1.97 -1.12 30.74
CA THR A 522 -2.28 -2.48 31.19
C THR A 522 -1.23 -3.13 32.08
N HIS A 523 0.00 -2.61 32.11
CA HIS A 523 1.11 -3.08 32.94
C HIS A 523 1.85 -1.89 33.58
N GLY A 524 1.57 -1.62 34.85
CA GLY A 524 2.18 -0.51 35.59
C GLY A 524 3.47 -0.88 36.34
N ALA A 525 3.82 -2.17 36.39
CA ALA A 525 4.98 -2.66 37.14
C ALA A 525 6.27 -1.98 36.63
N PRO A 526 7.16 -1.48 37.51
CA PRO A 526 8.33 -0.71 37.09
C PRO A 526 9.20 -1.38 36.03
N ALA A 527 9.43 -2.70 36.16
CA ALA A 527 10.20 -3.46 35.17
C ALA A 527 9.50 -3.53 33.79
N ALA A 528 8.18 -3.62 33.73
CA ALA A 528 7.43 -3.63 32.47
C ALA A 528 7.42 -2.25 31.80
N VAL A 529 7.34 -1.19 32.60
CA VAL A 529 7.43 0.19 32.12
C VAL A 529 8.82 0.46 31.54
N ASP A 530 9.88 0.11 32.27
CA ASP A 530 11.26 0.34 31.83
C ASP A 530 11.68 -0.56 30.67
N ALA A 531 11.16 -1.79 30.58
CA ALA A 531 11.38 -2.65 29.42
C ALA A 531 10.81 -2.00 28.14
N CYS A 532 9.62 -1.40 28.21
CA CYS A 532 9.05 -0.64 27.10
C CYS A 532 9.89 0.60 26.75
N ARG A 533 10.39 1.34 27.76
CA ARG A 533 11.28 2.49 27.52
C ARG A 533 12.57 2.04 26.80
N TYR A 534 13.21 0.97 27.28
CA TYR A 534 14.46 0.51 26.71
C TYR A 534 14.28 -0.10 25.30
N LEU A 535 13.26 -0.92 25.07
CA LEU A 535 12.96 -1.40 23.72
C LEU A 535 12.58 -0.27 22.77
N GLY A 536 11.81 0.71 23.25
CA GLY A 536 11.47 1.92 22.49
C GLY A 536 12.72 2.67 22.04
N ALA A 537 13.70 2.86 22.93
CA ALA A 537 14.99 3.46 22.60
C ALA A 537 15.72 2.69 21.48
N LEU A 538 15.75 1.36 21.57
CA LEU A 538 16.36 0.51 20.55
C LEU A 538 15.64 0.58 19.20
N ILE A 539 14.30 0.60 19.20
CA ILE A 539 13.50 0.71 17.97
C ILE A 539 13.74 2.07 17.31
N ILE A 540 13.74 3.18 18.08
CA ILE A 540 14.04 4.53 17.57
C ILE A 540 15.41 4.54 16.90
N GLY A 541 16.45 4.04 17.59
CA GLY A 541 17.79 3.93 17.00
C GLY A 541 17.80 3.09 15.72
N ALA A 542 17.12 1.95 15.72
CA ALA A 542 17.07 1.04 14.58
C ALA A 542 16.40 1.69 13.37
N VAL A 543 15.29 2.41 13.53
CA VAL A 543 14.62 3.11 12.42
C VAL A 543 15.38 4.36 11.96
N SER A 544 16.14 5.00 12.85
CA SER A 544 17.08 6.08 12.53
C SER A 544 18.38 5.58 11.84
N GLY A 545 18.56 4.27 11.72
CA GLY A 545 19.68 3.67 11.00
C GLY A 545 20.94 3.45 11.84
N THR A 546 20.83 3.51 13.17
CA THR A 546 21.92 3.14 14.09
C THR A 546 22.41 1.72 13.83
N THR A 547 23.73 1.52 13.89
CA THR A 547 24.36 0.22 13.66
C THR A 547 23.99 -0.78 14.74
N LYS A 548 24.03 -2.08 14.43
CA LYS A 548 23.70 -3.12 15.42
C LYS A 548 24.66 -3.10 16.59
N GLU A 549 25.93 -2.86 16.33
CA GLU A 549 26.99 -2.75 17.32
C GLU A 549 26.70 -1.62 18.32
N GLU A 550 26.24 -0.47 17.82
CA GLU A 550 25.87 0.69 18.63
C GLU A 550 24.55 0.49 19.38
N LEU A 551 23.52 -0.06 18.73
CA LEU A 551 22.25 -0.43 19.40
C LEU A 551 22.49 -1.37 20.58
N LEU A 552 23.44 -2.29 20.43
CA LEU A 552 23.79 -3.25 21.47
C LEU A 552 24.89 -2.74 22.41
N SER A 553 25.30 -1.47 22.34
CA SER A 553 26.25 -0.88 23.30
C SER A 553 25.65 -0.78 24.70
N GLU A 554 26.52 -0.64 25.71
CA GLU A 554 26.09 -0.55 27.11
C GLU A 554 25.16 0.66 27.31
N ARG A 555 23.93 0.39 27.76
CA ARG A 555 22.88 1.38 28.02
C ARG A 555 22.62 2.33 26.84
N TYR A 556 22.56 1.77 25.63
CA TYR A 556 22.18 2.56 24.45
C TYR A 556 20.93 3.41 24.70
N ALA A 557 20.95 4.66 24.22
CA ALA A 557 19.82 5.57 24.19
C ALA A 557 19.94 6.51 22.99
N PRO A 558 18.83 6.86 22.31
CA PRO A 558 18.85 7.86 21.25
C PRO A 558 19.09 9.29 21.79
N VAL A 559 19.00 9.50 23.11
CA VAL A 559 19.25 10.78 23.80
C VAL A 559 20.42 10.61 24.76
N GLN A 560 21.42 11.47 24.61
CA GLN A 560 22.61 11.43 25.46
C GLN A 560 22.24 11.60 26.94
N LYS A 561 22.83 10.79 27.82
CA LYS A 561 22.60 10.81 29.28
C LYS A 561 21.17 10.56 29.77
N TYR A 562 20.25 10.12 28.90
CA TYR A 562 18.84 9.92 29.29
C TYR A 562 18.66 9.01 30.52
N TRP A 563 19.46 7.94 30.63
CA TRP A 563 19.40 7.01 31.76
C TRP A 563 20.07 7.53 33.05
N GLU A 564 20.85 8.63 33.01
CA GLU A 564 21.36 9.29 34.22
C GLU A 564 20.21 10.02 34.93
N ASP A 565 19.37 10.72 34.16
CA ASP A 565 18.22 11.47 34.66
C ASP A 565 16.99 10.56 34.92
N HIS A 566 16.89 9.45 34.21
CA HIS A 566 15.75 8.55 34.27
C HIS A 566 16.19 7.08 34.40
N PRO A 567 16.78 6.70 35.55
CA PRO A 567 17.42 5.40 35.74
C PRO A 567 16.45 4.24 35.50
N LEU A 568 17.00 3.16 34.92
CA LEU A 568 16.30 1.89 34.73
C LEU A 568 16.25 1.11 36.04
N THR A 569 15.21 0.31 36.23
CA THR A 569 15.16 -0.75 37.24
C THR A 569 16.38 -1.68 37.14
N PRO A 570 16.90 -2.21 38.27
CA PRO A 570 18.12 -3.03 38.28
C PRO A 570 18.13 -4.21 37.29
N GLU A 571 16.96 -4.83 37.09
CA GLU A 571 16.78 -5.97 36.19
C GLU A 571 16.91 -5.56 34.72
N ILE A 572 16.31 -4.43 34.34
CA ILE A 572 16.41 -3.89 32.97
C ILE A 572 17.79 -3.28 32.73
N ASP A 573 18.39 -2.63 33.73
CA ASP A 573 19.75 -2.11 33.65
C ASP A 573 20.78 -3.23 33.45
N THR A 574 20.57 -4.38 34.07
CA THR A 574 21.40 -5.59 33.86
C THR A 574 21.37 -6.04 32.40
N ILE A 575 20.19 -6.01 31.77
CA ILE A 575 20.02 -6.30 30.34
C ILE A 575 20.68 -5.22 29.48
N ALA A 576 20.42 -3.94 29.77
CA ALA A 576 20.99 -2.81 29.05
C ALA A 576 22.54 -2.79 29.14
N SER A 577 23.10 -3.38 30.20
CA SER A 577 24.54 -3.60 30.41
C SER A 577 25.08 -4.86 29.73
N GLY A 578 24.26 -5.54 28.91
CA GLY A 578 24.69 -6.61 28.01
C GLY A 578 24.70 -8.01 28.61
N SER A 579 23.84 -8.33 29.58
CA SER A 579 23.72 -9.71 30.10
C SER A 579 23.40 -10.73 29.00
N PHE A 580 22.54 -10.37 28.04
CA PHE A 580 22.18 -11.16 26.86
C PHE A 580 23.37 -11.55 25.95
N LYS A 581 24.50 -10.84 26.06
CA LYS A 581 25.72 -11.17 25.28
C LYS A 581 26.51 -12.33 25.89
N ARG A 582 26.34 -12.57 27.20
CA ARG A 582 27.16 -13.50 27.99
C ARG A 582 26.43 -14.77 28.38
N LYS A 583 25.10 -14.69 28.55
CA LYS A 583 24.25 -15.85 28.85
C LYS A 583 23.93 -16.64 27.58
N GLU A 584 23.70 -17.93 27.74
CA GLU A 584 23.20 -18.85 26.72
C GLU A 584 22.02 -19.66 27.28
N PRO A 585 21.19 -20.30 26.45
CA PRO A 585 20.24 -21.30 26.94
C PRO A 585 20.97 -22.41 27.74
N PRO A 586 20.43 -22.88 28.88
CA PRO A 586 19.08 -22.63 29.40
C PRO A 586 18.93 -21.40 30.32
N GLU A 587 19.97 -20.57 30.49
CA GLU A 587 19.87 -19.34 31.30
C GLU A 587 19.05 -18.26 30.57
N ILE A 588 19.17 -18.20 29.25
CA ILE A 588 18.27 -17.41 28.39
C ILE A 588 16.93 -18.14 28.22
N ARG A 589 15.83 -17.46 28.53
CA ARG A 589 14.47 -18.01 28.49
C ARG A 589 13.46 -16.98 28.06
N GLY A 590 12.67 -17.28 27.02
CA GLY A 590 11.55 -16.46 26.59
C GLY A 590 10.29 -16.78 27.39
N ARG A 591 10.04 -16.06 28.49
CA ARG A 591 8.90 -16.31 29.41
C ARG A 591 7.99 -15.10 29.49
N GLY A 592 6.77 -15.32 29.98
CA GLY A 592 5.80 -14.26 30.32
C GLY A 592 6.27 -13.17 31.28
N TYR A 593 7.44 -13.34 31.91
CA TYR A 593 8.10 -12.27 32.65
C TYR A 593 8.85 -11.34 31.70
N VAL A 594 8.53 -10.05 31.72
CA VAL A 594 9.02 -9.05 30.76
C VAL A 594 10.55 -8.98 30.65
N VAL A 595 11.26 -9.11 31.77
CA VAL A 595 12.74 -9.10 31.80
C VAL A 595 13.31 -10.28 31.02
N ALA A 596 12.73 -11.47 31.20
CA ALA A 596 13.17 -12.69 30.52
C ALA A 596 12.87 -12.62 29.01
N SER A 597 11.67 -12.15 28.64
CA SER A 597 11.29 -11.90 27.24
C SER A 597 12.25 -10.93 26.52
N LEU A 598 12.54 -9.78 27.14
CA LEU A 598 13.45 -8.78 26.57
C LEU A 598 14.90 -9.31 26.47
N GLU A 599 15.41 -9.98 27.50
CA GLU A 599 16.75 -10.58 27.49
C GLU A 599 16.88 -11.64 26.38
N ALA A 600 15.85 -12.48 26.19
CA ALA A 600 15.81 -13.49 25.14
C ALA A 600 15.75 -12.89 23.73
N ALA A 601 14.93 -11.86 23.50
CA ALA A 601 14.87 -11.17 22.22
C ALA A 601 16.20 -10.50 21.86
N LEU A 602 16.87 -9.86 22.82
CA LEU A 602 18.19 -9.24 22.60
C LEU A 602 19.30 -10.27 22.43
N TRP A 603 19.23 -11.42 23.09
CA TRP A 603 20.14 -12.55 22.84
C TRP A 603 19.98 -13.05 21.40
N ALA A 604 18.74 -13.31 20.97
CA ALA A 604 18.46 -13.79 19.61
C ALA A 604 18.91 -12.77 18.56
N PHE A 605 18.68 -11.48 18.81
CA PHE A 605 19.19 -10.41 17.97
C PHE A 605 20.72 -10.37 18.00
N TYR A 606 21.39 -10.39 19.14
CA TYR A 606 22.85 -10.39 19.21
C TYR A 606 23.52 -11.57 18.47
N LYS A 607 22.94 -12.76 18.57
CA LYS A 607 23.48 -14.00 17.97
C LYS A 607 23.20 -14.18 16.49
N SER A 608 22.27 -13.42 15.91
CA SER A 608 21.88 -13.56 14.52
C SER A 608 22.57 -12.58 13.57
N HIS A 609 22.59 -12.89 12.29
CA HIS A 609 23.03 -12.01 11.21
C HIS A 609 21.93 -11.70 10.18
N SER A 610 20.76 -12.31 10.34
CA SER A 610 19.58 -12.06 9.52
C SER A 610 18.30 -12.10 10.38
N PHE A 611 17.23 -11.51 9.86
CA PHE A 611 15.91 -11.56 10.50
C PHE A 611 15.47 -13.01 10.76
N GLU A 612 15.53 -13.86 9.73
CA GLU A 612 15.13 -15.27 9.81
C GLU A 612 15.89 -16.04 10.89
N GLN A 613 17.23 -15.92 10.90
CA GLN A 613 18.05 -16.65 11.86
C GLN A 613 17.69 -16.28 13.30
N GLY A 614 17.55 -15.00 13.61
CA GLY A 614 17.21 -14.57 14.96
C GLY A 614 15.77 -14.86 15.34
N ALA A 615 14.82 -14.80 14.40
CA ALA A 615 13.43 -15.17 14.65
C ALA A 615 13.35 -16.65 15.07
N LEU A 616 14.05 -17.53 14.35
CA LEU A 616 14.13 -18.94 14.67
C LEU A 616 14.85 -19.19 16.01
N LEU A 617 15.91 -18.43 16.34
CA LEU A 617 16.56 -18.51 17.65
C LEU A 617 15.60 -18.13 18.78
N ALA A 618 14.82 -17.05 18.60
CA ALA A 618 13.87 -16.56 19.59
C ALA A 618 12.74 -17.57 19.86
N VAL A 619 12.02 -18.01 18.82
CA VAL A 619 10.84 -18.88 18.98
C VAL A 619 11.19 -20.30 19.43
N ASN A 620 12.37 -20.82 19.05
CA ASN A 620 12.79 -22.16 19.46
C ASN A 620 13.27 -22.24 20.92
N LEU A 621 13.24 -21.14 21.67
CA LEU A 621 13.32 -21.19 23.13
C LEU A 621 12.04 -21.82 23.73
N GLY A 622 10.94 -21.91 22.98
CA GLY A 622 9.66 -22.38 23.48
C GLY A 622 9.11 -21.46 24.58
N GLU A 623 8.40 -22.06 25.54
CA GLU A 623 7.73 -21.36 26.64
C GLU A 623 6.77 -20.28 26.13
N ASP A 624 7.15 -19.01 26.19
CA ASP A 624 6.38 -17.88 25.67
C ASP A 624 6.98 -17.44 24.33
N ALA A 625 6.84 -18.33 23.35
CA ALA A 625 7.52 -18.24 22.07
C ALA A 625 6.91 -17.16 21.16
N GLY A 626 5.58 -16.97 21.21
CA GLY A 626 4.86 -15.93 20.47
C GLY A 626 5.42 -14.54 20.83
N THR A 627 5.36 -14.18 22.11
CA THR A 627 5.84 -12.88 22.56
C THR A 627 7.34 -12.69 22.43
N THR A 628 8.15 -13.72 22.69
CA THR A 628 9.60 -13.60 22.46
C THR A 628 9.91 -13.35 20.99
N GLY A 629 9.18 -14.00 20.09
CA GLY A 629 9.22 -13.76 18.65
C GLY A 629 8.79 -12.34 18.28
N ALA A 630 7.68 -11.85 18.83
CA ALA A 630 7.15 -10.51 18.58
C ALA A 630 8.13 -9.41 19.03
N VAL A 631 8.69 -9.50 20.24
CA VAL A 631 9.67 -8.55 20.78
C VAL A 631 10.95 -8.53 19.95
N TYR A 632 11.46 -9.70 19.56
CA TYR A 632 12.57 -9.80 18.60
C TYR A 632 12.21 -9.16 17.26
N GLY A 633 11.02 -9.48 16.75
CA GLY A 633 10.52 -9.07 15.44
C GLY A 633 10.43 -7.57 15.28
N GLN A 634 9.97 -6.86 16.31
CA GLN A 634 9.93 -5.40 16.35
C GLN A 634 11.32 -4.78 16.11
N LEU A 635 12.32 -5.19 16.90
CA LEU A 635 13.68 -4.63 16.81
C LEU A 635 14.42 -5.09 15.56
N ALA A 636 14.42 -6.40 15.28
CA ALA A 636 15.12 -6.96 14.13
C ALA A 636 14.50 -6.48 12.81
N GLY A 637 13.17 -6.34 12.77
CA GLY A 637 12.44 -5.76 11.65
C GLY A 637 12.80 -4.29 11.42
N ALA A 638 12.86 -3.49 12.48
CA ALA A 638 13.33 -2.09 12.42
C ALA A 638 14.79 -1.98 11.97
N HIS A 639 15.64 -2.96 12.32
CA HIS A 639 17.07 -2.93 11.99
C HIS A 639 17.36 -3.44 10.57
N TYR A 640 16.81 -4.60 10.19
CA TYR A 640 17.08 -5.26 8.91
C TYR A 640 16.12 -4.87 7.77
N GLY A 641 14.96 -4.31 8.11
CA GLY A 641 13.94 -3.84 7.16
C GLY A 641 13.05 -4.95 6.60
N GLU A 642 11.90 -4.55 6.05
CA GLU A 642 10.84 -5.42 5.52
C GLU A 642 11.35 -6.57 4.65
N LYS A 643 12.25 -6.27 3.71
CA LYS A 643 12.76 -7.23 2.72
C LYS A 643 13.60 -8.34 3.34
N SER A 644 14.10 -8.15 4.56
CA SER A 644 14.84 -9.18 5.29
C SER A 644 13.94 -10.26 5.90
N ILE A 645 12.65 -9.97 6.09
CA ILE A 645 11.66 -10.94 6.53
C ILE A 645 11.42 -11.91 5.36
N PRO A 646 11.57 -13.24 5.56
CA PRO A 646 11.41 -14.22 4.49
C PRO A 646 10.12 -14.01 3.70
N LYS A 647 10.26 -13.92 2.37
CA LYS A 647 9.13 -13.73 1.44
C LYS A 647 7.99 -14.76 1.66
N PRO A 648 8.27 -16.06 1.94
CA PRO A 648 7.21 -17.02 2.26
C PRO A 648 6.44 -16.68 3.54
N TRP A 649 7.11 -16.16 4.57
CA TRP A 649 6.46 -15.76 5.83
C TRP A 649 5.58 -14.54 5.61
N ARG A 650 6.11 -13.51 4.93
CA ARG A 650 5.31 -12.32 4.59
C ARG A 650 4.05 -12.70 3.82
N ARG A 651 4.13 -13.60 2.82
CA ARG A 651 2.97 -14.03 2.04
C ARG A 651 1.89 -14.76 2.83
N LYS A 652 2.26 -15.44 3.93
CA LYS A 652 1.32 -16.17 4.79
C LYS A 652 0.63 -15.28 5.82
N LEU A 653 1.25 -14.15 6.19
CA LEU A 653 0.74 -13.29 7.25
C LEU A 653 -0.70 -12.83 7.00
N ALA A 654 -1.57 -13.15 7.95
CA ALA A 654 -2.93 -12.61 8.00
C ALA A 654 -2.87 -11.08 8.08
N HIS A 655 -3.77 -10.41 7.37
CA HIS A 655 -3.89 -8.94 7.36
C HIS A 655 -2.61 -8.18 6.96
N ARG A 656 -1.68 -8.80 6.23
CA ARG A 656 -0.40 -8.19 5.81
C ARG A 656 -0.55 -6.77 5.26
N LEU A 657 -1.51 -6.56 4.34
CA LEU A 657 -1.72 -5.26 3.69
C LEU A 657 -2.13 -4.17 4.70
N LEU A 658 -2.93 -4.53 5.71
CA LEU A 658 -3.32 -3.61 6.78
C LEU A 658 -2.11 -3.25 7.65
N ILE A 659 -1.27 -4.22 8.00
CA ILE A 659 -0.04 -4.00 8.78
C ILE A 659 0.92 -3.07 8.03
N GLU A 660 1.09 -3.28 6.72
CA GLU A 660 1.89 -2.42 5.84
C GLU A 660 1.33 -0.99 5.79
N HIS A 661 0.02 -0.87 5.60
CA HIS A 661 -0.69 0.41 5.58
C HIS A 661 -0.50 1.19 6.89
N PHE A 662 -0.64 0.54 8.04
CA PHE A 662 -0.44 1.19 9.35
C PHE A 662 1.01 1.63 9.53
N ALA A 663 1.99 0.80 9.14
CA ALA A 663 3.39 1.18 9.20
C ALA A 663 3.70 2.43 8.36
N GLU A 664 3.13 2.53 7.16
CA GLU A 664 3.23 3.70 6.29
C GLU A 664 2.58 4.94 6.90
N LYS A 665 1.36 4.83 7.43
CA LYS A 665 0.68 5.96 8.07
C LYS A 665 1.49 6.48 9.27
N LEU A 666 2.03 5.59 10.10
CA LEU A 666 2.93 5.96 11.20
C LEU A 666 4.21 6.64 10.67
N TYR A 667 4.80 6.14 9.59
CA TYR A 667 5.96 6.77 8.94
C TYR A 667 5.66 8.19 8.49
N TYR A 668 4.56 8.41 7.76
CA TYR A 668 4.20 9.73 7.26
C TYR A 668 3.82 10.71 8.38
N LEU A 669 3.19 10.23 9.45
CA LEU A 669 2.87 11.07 10.63
C LEU A 669 4.11 11.44 11.44
N ALA A 670 5.12 10.56 11.51
CA ALA A 670 6.40 10.85 12.15
C ALA A 670 7.27 11.82 11.32
N HIS A 671 7.03 11.91 10.01
CA HIS A 671 7.76 12.76 9.06
C HIS A 671 6.85 13.80 8.38
N PRO A 672 6.21 14.71 9.14
CA PRO A 672 5.39 15.76 8.56
C PRO A 672 6.27 16.70 7.73
N GLN A 673 5.75 17.09 6.57
CA GLN A 673 6.47 17.86 5.53
C GLN A 673 6.64 19.33 5.85
#